data_AF-A0A3D2ICD9-F1
#
_entry.id   AF-A0A3D2ICD9-F1
#
_cell.length_a   1.000
_cell.length_b   1.000
_cell.length_c   1.000
_cell.angle_alpha   90.00
_cell.angle_beta   90.00
_cell.angle_gamma   90.00
#
_symmetry.space_group_name_H-M   'P 1'
#
loop_
_entity.id
_entity.type
_entity.pdbx_description
1 polymer ?
#
loop_
_entity_poly.entity_id
_entity_poly.type
_entity_poly.pdbx_seq_one_letter_code
_entity_poly.pdbx_strand_id
1 'polypeptide(L)'
;MQYDEQGNETEVEMRFNSSFSKDEMDLFKSTKARGVGVGLKSFTFTYDGSNPFSAKKSIKANLKIFANSFNELFEDRPGETTTIDQDQGTPAPGQPALYKYVDLAIKTFSKTINKDMKPTEWQKIVNENVNKSKLNFRLKAVVGWSEPKHANVAEPSGIYTNREVKDAVKESYVTLNLTPTVHNFDFDEQGRVIFEINYLAYVEDFFDDRAYNVFADPSGRNGMNRTKRELKTKKYTKECSESNTKELNELKREYAQIASTEKTIAVQSIINTLVELNRIHYINLPLENIREFTSMGPFAAYDGYVLEDEYSIGTSYVPEILTGTEQAEYAAERVEQALEEAAAVDDEDQVSSEEAMNKLRSSLVALEPGQHYLTFFYLSDLVDVVLANIEKELTYLKENITSEVRKEDMFMKFEESDLSEKIADLNKYLNNFKRLRILLGPVELAEPVAEETPYRTTFVNFGDLPISVRYFAEFLASTALKNDETVYSLPRFLNDLFNNLVNNFLNSKTCFNFDISQKVRVNQSVLTSYAYQQRGGKSKDEITTLLETKAARLKRQRKSGVPSRLFLNDPEITSLPLINISGVAGEESNYAPLSHEINYFVFFAARTRPADRMVGDMAQDLQGGIFHYILGRDKGIVKNIKLQKTQTPGLQEVRFEQEGYDGLEQLRVVYDVEIDCYANVNAFPGTYIYIPPQGFDPGADMDLTKFGIGGYYMIYRSSHNFAAGEANSKIYAKWVAQIETEANRAEQANASALTEITKCTLPRKENSQAQ
;
A
#
# COMPACT_ATOMS: atom_id res chain seq x y z
N MET A 1 -12.62 -6.52 -18.94
CA MET A 1 -11.37 -7.07 -19.50
C MET A 1 -11.38 -8.58 -19.35
N GLN A 2 -11.05 -9.32 -20.38
CA GLN A 2 -11.01 -10.79 -20.39
C GLN A 2 -9.59 -11.29 -20.65
N TYR A 3 -9.26 -12.49 -20.16
CA TYR A 3 -8.02 -13.17 -20.49
C TYR A 3 -8.27 -14.20 -21.60
N ASP A 4 -7.41 -14.22 -22.63
CA ASP A 4 -7.40 -15.30 -23.62
C ASP A 4 -6.75 -16.58 -23.07
N GLU A 5 -6.77 -17.66 -23.85
CA GLU A 5 -6.20 -18.96 -23.46
C GLU A 5 -4.66 -18.93 -23.32
N GLN A 6 -4.02 -17.86 -23.80
CA GLN A 6 -2.59 -17.60 -23.66
C GLN A 6 -2.25 -16.68 -22.47
N GLY A 7 -3.27 -16.09 -21.82
CA GLY A 7 -3.13 -15.16 -20.69
C GLY A 7 -3.00 -13.68 -21.08
N ASN A 8 -3.29 -13.30 -22.33
CA ASN A 8 -3.34 -11.91 -22.78
C ASN A 8 -4.66 -11.24 -22.44
N GLU A 9 -4.63 -9.93 -22.22
CA GLU A 9 -5.79 -9.14 -21.83
C GLU A 9 -6.48 -8.52 -23.05
N THR A 10 -7.80 -8.62 -23.10
CA THR A 10 -8.67 -7.93 -24.07
C THR A 10 -9.69 -7.06 -23.36
N GLU A 11 -9.92 -5.86 -23.87
CA GLU A 11 -11.01 -4.99 -23.40
C GLU A 11 -12.26 -5.24 -24.24
N VAL A 12 -13.40 -5.41 -23.59
CA VAL A 12 -14.71 -5.50 -24.25
C VAL A 12 -15.54 -4.36 -23.66
N GLU A 13 -15.93 -3.39 -24.49
CA GLU A 13 -16.75 -2.28 -24.06
C GLU A 13 -18.22 -2.75 -23.94
N MET A 14 -18.81 -2.56 -22.75
CA MET A 14 -20.23 -2.82 -22.53
C MET A 14 -21.01 -1.51 -22.67
N ARG A 15 -21.86 -1.42 -23.70
CA ARG A 15 -22.59 -0.21 -24.04
C ARG A 15 -24.03 -0.27 -23.53
N PHE A 16 -24.43 0.75 -22.78
CA PHE A 16 -25.84 0.99 -22.47
C PHE A 16 -26.43 1.88 -23.57
N ASN A 17 -27.34 1.31 -24.37
CA ASN A 17 -27.95 2.03 -25.49
C ASN A 17 -28.84 3.17 -24.99
N SER A 18 -28.63 4.38 -25.53
CA SER A 18 -29.47 5.55 -25.25
C SER A 18 -30.75 5.60 -26.09
N SER A 19 -30.87 4.71 -27.07
CA SER A 19 -31.98 4.65 -28.02
C SER A 19 -32.33 3.20 -28.33
N PHE A 20 -33.60 2.95 -28.65
CA PHE A 20 -34.05 1.62 -29.03
C PHE A 20 -33.41 1.17 -30.35
N SER A 21 -32.93 -0.08 -30.37
CA SER A 21 -32.52 -0.74 -31.60
C SER A 21 -33.74 -1.14 -32.44
N LYS A 22 -33.53 -1.42 -33.73
CA LYS A 22 -34.59 -1.88 -34.62
C LYS A 22 -35.22 -3.20 -34.13
N ASP A 23 -34.41 -4.10 -33.58
CA ASP A 23 -34.85 -5.38 -33.04
C ASP A 23 -35.64 -5.19 -31.72
N GLU A 24 -35.23 -4.23 -30.89
CA GLU A 24 -35.96 -3.82 -29.68
C GLU A 24 -37.32 -3.19 -30.02
N MET A 25 -37.42 -2.45 -31.13
CA MET A 25 -38.69 -1.92 -31.61
C MET A 25 -39.68 -3.02 -32.01
N ASP A 26 -39.20 -4.15 -32.51
CA ASP A 26 -40.04 -5.29 -32.88
C ASP A 26 -40.60 -6.05 -31.66
N LEU A 27 -39.94 -5.98 -30.50
CA LEU A 27 -40.44 -6.55 -29.24
C LEU A 27 -41.72 -5.85 -28.75
N PHE A 28 -41.89 -4.55 -29.04
CA PHE A 28 -43.14 -3.82 -28.76
C PHE A 28 -44.34 -4.31 -29.61
N LYS A 29 -44.09 -5.05 -30.69
CA LYS A 29 -45.16 -5.71 -31.48
C LYS A 29 -45.65 -7.01 -30.82
N SER A 30 -44.94 -7.50 -29.80
CA SER A 30 -45.31 -8.70 -29.05
C SER A 30 -46.03 -8.33 -27.74
N THR A 31 -46.98 -9.16 -27.31
CA THR A 31 -47.67 -8.99 -26.01
C THR A 31 -46.83 -9.45 -24.82
N LYS A 32 -45.62 -9.96 -25.05
CA LYS A 32 -44.75 -10.55 -24.03
C LYS A 32 -43.80 -9.54 -23.38
N ALA A 33 -43.56 -8.39 -24.01
CA ALA A 33 -42.68 -7.35 -23.50
C ALA A 33 -43.50 -6.17 -22.92
N ARG A 34 -43.21 -5.77 -21.68
CA ARG A 34 -43.83 -4.59 -21.01
C ARG A 34 -43.06 -3.28 -21.29
N GLY A 35 -41.88 -3.42 -21.85
CA GLY A 35 -40.89 -2.38 -22.17
C GLY A 35 -39.64 -3.09 -22.66
N VAL A 36 -38.68 -2.34 -23.19
CA VAL A 36 -37.39 -2.87 -23.65
C VAL A 36 -36.27 -1.92 -23.23
N GLY A 37 -35.09 -2.45 -23.03
CA GLY A 37 -33.89 -1.69 -22.72
C GLY A 37 -33.38 -1.98 -21.32
N VAL A 38 -32.05 -2.03 -21.24
CA VAL A 38 -31.27 -2.10 -20.02
C VAL A 38 -30.50 -0.79 -19.88
N GLY A 39 -30.57 -0.18 -18.70
CA GLY A 39 -29.93 1.09 -18.41
C GLY A 39 -29.12 1.06 -17.12
N LEU A 40 -28.10 1.91 -17.05
CA LEU A 40 -27.38 2.17 -15.82
C LEU A 40 -28.23 3.06 -14.91
N LYS A 41 -28.57 2.59 -13.71
CA LYS A 41 -29.35 3.37 -12.72
C LYS A 41 -28.42 4.23 -11.87
N SER A 42 -27.38 3.62 -11.30
CA SER A 42 -26.37 4.33 -10.53
C SER A 42 -25.08 3.53 -10.42
N PHE A 43 -23.97 4.24 -10.25
CA PHE A 43 -22.68 3.69 -9.87
C PHE A 43 -22.15 4.46 -8.67
N THR A 44 -21.92 3.75 -7.58
CA THR A 44 -21.37 4.32 -6.34
C THR A 44 -20.07 3.64 -5.99
N PHE A 45 -19.09 4.39 -5.50
CA PHE A 45 -17.87 3.80 -4.97
C PHE A 45 -17.31 4.60 -3.81
N THR A 46 -16.52 3.93 -2.98
CA THR A 46 -15.91 4.52 -1.78
C THR A 46 -14.44 4.15 -1.70
N TYR A 47 -13.60 5.11 -1.32
CA TYR A 47 -12.24 4.86 -0.85
C TYR A 47 -12.22 4.82 0.67
N ASP A 48 -11.63 3.78 1.24
CA ASP A 48 -11.52 3.54 2.69
C ASP A 48 -10.04 3.41 3.04
N GLY A 49 -9.44 4.45 3.64
CA GLY A 49 -8.01 4.50 3.94
C GLY A 49 -7.65 4.08 5.36
N SER A 50 -8.63 3.92 6.24
CA SER A 50 -8.42 3.43 7.59
C SER A 50 -8.70 1.93 7.66
N ASN A 51 -7.78 1.15 8.21
CA ASN A 51 -7.99 -0.26 8.50
C ASN A 51 -8.06 -0.46 10.02
N PRO A 52 -9.26 -0.38 10.67
CA PRO A 52 -9.31 -0.54 12.11
C PRO A 52 -9.00 -1.97 12.50
N PHE A 53 -9.67 -3.01 11.98
CA PHE A 53 -9.45 -4.39 12.46
C PHE A 53 -9.94 -5.55 11.56
N SER A 54 -10.35 -5.35 10.30
CA SER A 54 -10.85 -6.48 9.45
C SER A 54 -11.31 -6.11 8.04
N ALA A 55 -11.30 -4.84 7.65
CA ALA A 55 -11.74 -4.45 6.32
C ALA A 55 -10.67 -4.85 5.30
N LYS A 56 -10.82 -6.05 4.73
CA LYS A 56 -9.88 -6.65 3.79
C LYS A 56 -9.57 -5.78 2.56
N LYS A 57 -10.31 -4.68 2.30
CA LYS A 57 -10.28 -3.98 1.01
C LYS A 57 -10.52 -2.46 1.09
N SER A 58 -9.66 -1.69 0.40
CA SER A 58 -9.63 -0.22 0.36
C SER A 58 -10.65 0.41 -0.60
N ILE A 59 -11.12 -0.32 -1.62
CA ILE A 59 -12.12 0.17 -2.59
C ILE A 59 -13.35 -0.73 -2.58
N LYS A 60 -14.53 -0.12 -2.43
CA LYS A 60 -15.83 -0.78 -2.53
C LYS A 60 -16.66 -0.03 -3.57
N ALA A 61 -17.31 -0.75 -4.47
CA ALA A 61 -18.19 -0.16 -5.47
C ALA A 61 -19.51 -0.93 -5.58
N ASN A 62 -20.55 -0.26 -6.01
CA ASN A 62 -21.88 -0.81 -6.19
C ASN A 62 -22.48 -0.26 -7.49
N LEU A 63 -22.83 -1.19 -8.38
CA LEU A 63 -23.44 -0.93 -9.68
C LEU A 63 -24.90 -1.33 -9.61
N LYS A 64 -25.79 -0.41 -9.97
CA LYS A 64 -27.23 -0.70 -10.11
C LYS A 64 -27.61 -0.57 -11.57
N ILE A 65 -28.06 -1.68 -12.14
CA ILE A 65 -28.56 -1.77 -13.50
C ILE A 65 -30.08 -1.92 -13.41
N PHE A 66 -30.79 -1.23 -14.29
CA PHE A 66 -32.23 -1.34 -14.44
C PHE A 66 -32.53 -2.06 -15.75
N ALA A 67 -33.40 -3.07 -15.72
CA ALA A 67 -33.87 -3.79 -16.90
C ALA A 67 -35.39 -3.92 -16.88
N ASN A 68 -36.03 -3.77 -18.04
CA ASN A 68 -37.49 -3.89 -18.14
C ASN A 68 -37.98 -5.34 -17.98
N SER A 69 -37.13 -6.32 -18.29
CA SER A 69 -37.40 -7.73 -18.05
C SER A 69 -36.14 -8.46 -17.60
N PHE A 70 -36.31 -9.56 -16.87
CA PHE A 70 -35.19 -10.39 -16.42
C PHE A 70 -34.41 -11.01 -17.59
N ASN A 71 -35.10 -11.36 -18.68
CA ASN A 71 -34.50 -12.00 -19.84
C ASN A 71 -33.50 -11.08 -20.56
N GLU A 72 -33.74 -9.77 -20.58
CA GLU A 72 -32.85 -8.82 -21.25
C GLU A 72 -31.44 -8.80 -20.65
N LEU A 73 -31.27 -9.17 -19.38
CA LEU A 73 -29.96 -9.28 -18.75
C LEU A 73 -29.11 -10.40 -19.37
N PHE A 74 -29.74 -11.44 -19.94
CA PHE A 74 -29.10 -12.65 -20.50
C PHE A 74 -28.90 -12.60 -22.02
N GLU A 75 -29.39 -11.56 -22.69
CA GLU A 75 -29.25 -11.42 -24.14
C GLU A 75 -27.80 -11.13 -24.55
N ASP A 76 -27.34 -11.85 -25.57
CA ASP A 76 -26.03 -11.65 -26.19
C ASP A 76 -26.00 -10.34 -26.98
N ARG A 77 -25.04 -9.48 -26.67
CA ARG A 77 -24.84 -8.18 -27.34
C ARG A 77 -23.44 -8.09 -27.94
N PRO A 78 -23.27 -7.50 -29.13
CA PRO A 78 -21.96 -7.28 -29.70
C PRO A 78 -21.25 -6.14 -28.95
N GLY A 79 -20.06 -6.43 -28.43
CA GLY A 79 -19.13 -5.47 -27.85
C GLY A 79 -17.96 -5.24 -28.78
N GLU A 80 -17.57 -3.97 -28.93
CA GLU A 80 -16.30 -3.63 -29.56
C GLU A 80 -15.17 -4.08 -28.64
N THR A 81 -14.16 -4.72 -29.23
CA THR A 81 -12.99 -5.16 -28.50
C THR A 81 -11.79 -4.34 -28.88
N THR A 82 -10.94 -4.08 -27.89
CA THR A 82 -9.65 -3.46 -28.10
C THR A 82 -8.59 -4.46 -27.67
N THR A 83 -7.70 -4.81 -28.60
CA THR A 83 -6.54 -5.66 -28.36
C THR A 83 -5.29 -4.80 -28.28
N ILE A 84 -4.37 -5.19 -27.42
CA ILE A 84 -3.10 -4.50 -27.23
C ILE A 84 -2.09 -5.11 -28.20
N ASP A 85 -1.54 -4.31 -29.10
CA ASP A 85 -0.35 -4.72 -29.85
C ASP A 85 0.88 -4.54 -28.94
N GLN A 86 1.49 -5.64 -28.48
CA GLN A 86 2.55 -5.63 -27.47
C GLN A 86 3.80 -4.85 -27.93
N ASP A 87 3.99 -4.71 -29.23
CA ASP A 87 5.16 -4.05 -29.83
C ASP A 87 4.96 -2.54 -30.09
N GLN A 88 3.72 -2.07 -30.26
CA GLN A 88 3.43 -0.67 -30.59
C GLN A 88 2.75 0.10 -29.46
N GLY A 89 2.17 -0.59 -28.47
CA GLY A 89 1.48 0.05 -27.34
C GLY A 89 0.22 0.83 -27.74
N THR A 90 -0.18 0.77 -29.02
CA THR A 90 -1.38 1.40 -29.54
C THR A 90 -2.57 0.44 -29.48
N PRO A 91 -3.75 0.90 -29.05
CA PRO A 91 -4.97 0.10 -29.10
C PRO A 91 -5.31 -0.23 -30.56
N ALA A 92 -5.38 -1.52 -30.89
CA ALA A 92 -5.86 -2.00 -32.18
C ALA A 92 -7.29 -2.55 -32.02
N PRO A 93 -8.21 -2.28 -32.97
CA PRO A 93 -9.54 -2.88 -32.96
C PRO A 93 -9.42 -4.42 -33.04
N GLY A 94 -9.94 -5.12 -32.04
CA GLY A 94 -9.99 -6.57 -32.00
C GLY A 94 -11.21 -7.15 -32.70
N GLN A 95 -11.36 -8.48 -32.69
CA GLN A 95 -12.58 -9.13 -33.16
C GLN A 95 -13.74 -8.86 -32.19
N PRO A 96 -14.95 -8.51 -32.67
CA PRO A 96 -16.11 -8.28 -31.81
C PRO A 96 -16.37 -9.46 -30.87
N ALA A 97 -16.57 -9.18 -29.59
CA ALA A 97 -16.90 -10.18 -28.58
C ALA A 97 -18.34 -10.00 -28.12
N LEU A 98 -19.04 -11.11 -27.89
CA LEU A 98 -20.38 -11.08 -27.31
C LEU A 98 -20.28 -10.87 -25.80
N TYR A 99 -21.19 -10.07 -25.24
CA TYR A 99 -21.31 -9.88 -23.80
C TYR A 99 -22.78 -9.91 -23.34
N LYS A 100 -22.98 -10.31 -22.08
CA LYS A 100 -24.27 -10.21 -21.36
C LYS A 100 -24.11 -9.28 -20.17
N TYR A 101 -25.19 -8.62 -19.77
CA TYR A 101 -25.16 -7.81 -18.54
C TYR A 101 -25.03 -8.67 -17.29
N VAL A 102 -25.52 -9.91 -17.31
CA VAL A 102 -25.30 -10.87 -16.21
C VAL A 102 -23.82 -11.19 -16.01
N ASP A 103 -22.99 -11.14 -17.06
CA ASP A 103 -21.56 -11.44 -16.94
C ASP A 103 -20.87 -10.45 -15.99
N LEU A 104 -21.43 -9.27 -15.73
CA LEU A 104 -20.91 -8.33 -14.74
C LEU A 104 -20.94 -8.86 -13.29
N ALA A 105 -21.82 -9.82 -12.97
CA ALA A 105 -21.97 -10.35 -11.61
C ALA A 105 -21.36 -11.73 -11.38
N ILE A 106 -21.09 -12.48 -12.46
CA ILE A 106 -20.53 -13.84 -12.34
C ILE A 106 -19.01 -13.72 -12.24
N LYS A 107 -18.31 -14.60 -11.52
CA LYS A 107 -16.83 -14.58 -11.48
C LYS A 107 -16.18 -15.31 -12.67
N THR A 108 -16.98 -16.04 -13.42
CA THR A 108 -16.59 -16.86 -14.56
C THR A 108 -17.48 -16.54 -15.75
N PHE A 109 -16.92 -16.58 -16.95
CA PHE A 109 -17.69 -16.28 -18.15
C PHE A 109 -18.62 -17.45 -18.47
N SER A 110 -19.85 -17.15 -18.86
CA SER A 110 -20.74 -18.16 -19.45
C SER A 110 -20.24 -18.46 -20.87
N LYS A 111 -19.23 -19.34 -21.02
CA LYS A 111 -18.98 -19.96 -22.34
C LYS A 111 -20.31 -20.63 -22.74
N THR A 112 -20.83 -20.26 -23.91
CA THR A 112 -22.11 -20.75 -24.41
C THR A 112 -22.08 -22.27 -24.40
N ILE A 113 -22.89 -22.87 -23.53
CA ILE A 113 -23.02 -24.32 -23.43
C ILE A 113 -23.63 -24.78 -24.74
N ASN A 114 -22.81 -25.39 -25.60
CA ASN A 114 -23.31 -26.01 -26.81
C ASN A 114 -24.07 -27.27 -26.38
N LYS A 115 -25.28 -27.50 -26.90
CA LYS A 115 -26.12 -28.65 -26.48
C LYS A 115 -25.49 -30.02 -26.79
N ASP A 116 -24.44 -30.04 -27.61
CA ASP A 116 -23.66 -31.22 -27.98
C ASP A 116 -22.38 -31.42 -27.14
N MET A 117 -22.18 -30.64 -26.07
CA MET A 117 -21.00 -30.77 -25.19
C MET A 117 -20.95 -32.14 -24.51
N LYS A 118 -19.76 -32.77 -24.53
CA LYS A 118 -19.56 -34.06 -23.85
C LYS A 118 -19.65 -33.88 -22.33
N PRO A 119 -20.11 -34.89 -21.56
CA PRO A 119 -20.21 -34.82 -20.10
C PRO A 119 -18.90 -34.40 -19.38
N THR A 120 -17.74 -34.72 -19.99
CA THR A 120 -16.42 -34.33 -19.52
C THR A 120 -16.13 -32.83 -19.66
N GLU A 121 -16.68 -32.15 -20.66
CA GLU A 121 -16.56 -30.68 -20.82
C GLU A 121 -17.45 -29.95 -19.82
N TRP A 122 -18.62 -30.49 -19.49
CA TRP A 122 -19.47 -29.97 -18.42
C TRP A 122 -18.79 -30.06 -17.06
N GLN A 123 -18.17 -31.21 -16.74
CA GLN A 123 -17.36 -31.34 -15.52
C GLN A 123 -16.15 -30.40 -15.53
N LYS A 124 -15.55 -30.09 -16.69
CA LYS A 124 -14.48 -29.08 -16.81
C LYS A 124 -15.00 -27.68 -16.49
N ILE A 125 -16.13 -27.25 -17.06
CA ILE A 125 -16.73 -25.94 -16.77
C ILE A 125 -17.18 -25.84 -15.30
N VAL A 126 -17.77 -26.89 -14.74
CA VAL A 126 -18.16 -26.92 -13.32
C VAL A 126 -16.94 -26.91 -12.42
N ASN A 127 -15.91 -27.70 -12.71
CA ASN A 127 -14.65 -27.64 -11.96
C ASN A 127 -13.92 -26.31 -12.13
N GLU A 128 -14.02 -25.67 -13.30
CA GLU A 128 -13.51 -24.34 -13.53
C GLU A 128 -14.28 -23.33 -12.67
N ASN A 129 -15.61 -23.41 -12.60
CA ASN A 129 -16.43 -22.54 -11.76
C ASN A 129 -16.28 -22.80 -10.24
N VAL A 130 -16.04 -24.05 -9.85
CA VAL A 130 -15.90 -24.48 -8.44
C VAL A 130 -14.47 -24.27 -7.93
N ASN A 131 -13.45 -24.58 -8.73
CA ASN A 131 -12.04 -24.43 -8.34
C ASN A 131 -11.46 -23.06 -8.73
N LYS A 132 -11.89 -22.46 -9.86
CA LYS A 132 -11.61 -21.04 -10.19
C LYS A 132 -12.71 -20.13 -9.65
N SER A 133 -12.75 -20.03 -8.33
CA SER A 133 -13.38 -18.88 -7.66
C SER A 133 -12.73 -17.53 -8.02
N LYS A 134 -11.69 -17.53 -8.86
CA LYS A 134 -10.82 -16.41 -9.18
C LYS A 134 -10.89 -16.05 -10.67
N LEU A 135 -11.84 -15.17 -10.97
CA LEU A 135 -11.91 -14.20 -12.06
C LEU A 135 -11.13 -14.51 -13.35
N ASN A 136 -11.87 -14.97 -14.37
CA ASN A 136 -11.43 -14.96 -15.76
C ASN A 136 -11.53 -13.56 -16.41
N PHE A 137 -12.10 -12.59 -15.69
CA PHE A 137 -12.25 -11.23 -16.18
C PHE A 137 -12.22 -10.23 -15.00
N ARG A 138 -11.85 -8.98 -15.28
CA ARG A 138 -11.95 -7.86 -14.33
C ARG A 138 -12.77 -6.73 -14.93
N LEU A 139 -13.54 -6.02 -14.11
CA LEU A 139 -14.27 -4.85 -14.53
C LEU A 139 -13.34 -3.63 -14.48
N LYS A 140 -13.24 -2.92 -15.59
CA LYS A 140 -12.58 -1.60 -15.67
C LYS A 140 -13.68 -0.55 -15.68
N ALA A 141 -13.76 0.26 -14.63
CA ALA A 141 -14.67 1.39 -14.58
C ALA A 141 -13.87 2.69 -14.69
N VAL A 142 -14.10 3.46 -15.77
CA VAL A 142 -13.51 4.79 -15.96
C VAL A 142 -14.58 5.80 -15.54
N VAL A 143 -14.32 6.56 -14.48
CA VAL A 143 -15.34 7.41 -13.84
C VAL A 143 -14.77 8.78 -13.52
N GLY A 144 -15.51 9.82 -13.88
CA GLY A 144 -15.10 11.20 -13.66
C GLY A 144 -15.80 12.16 -14.59
N TRP A 145 -15.12 13.27 -14.88
CA TRP A 145 -15.58 14.27 -15.84
C TRP A 145 -15.04 13.97 -17.24
N SER A 146 -15.78 14.44 -18.25
CA SER A 146 -15.37 14.35 -19.65
C SER A 146 -15.58 15.70 -20.33
N GLU A 147 -14.67 16.09 -21.22
CA GLU A 147 -14.88 17.31 -22.01
C GLU A 147 -16.15 17.18 -22.87
N PRO A 148 -17.07 18.16 -22.82
CA PRO A 148 -18.26 18.14 -23.66
C PRO A 148 -17.86 18.36 -25.14
N LYS A 149 -18.17 17.38 -26.01
CA LYS A 149 -17.78 17.37 -27.43
C LYS A 149 -18.34 18.54 -28.27
N HIS A 150 -19.39 19.23 -27.81
CA HIS A 150 -20.11 20.27 -28.57
C HIS A 150 -20.55 21.49 -27.74
N ALA A 151 -19.96 21.73 -26.57
CA ALA A 151 -20.32 22.91 -25.77
C ALA A 151 -19.37 24.07 -26.07
N ASN A 152 -19.93 25.22 -26.50
CA ASN A 152 -19.27 26.50 -26.37
C ASN A 152 -19.18 26.81 -24.86
N VAL A 153 -18.11 26.35 -24.21
CA VAL A 153 -17.86 26.65 -22.80
C VAL A 153 -17.57 28.14 -22.71
N ALA A 154 -18.48 28.88 -22.08
CA ALA A 154 -18.32 30.32 -21.83
C ALA A 154 -16.96 30.56 -21.15
N GLU A 155 -16.28 31.65 -21.49
CA GLU A 155 -14.98 31.96 -20.89
C GLU A 155 -15.13 32.01 -19.36
N PRO A 156 -14.31 31.25 -18.61
CA PRO A 156 -14.31 31.35 -17.17
C PRO A 156 -13.96 32.79 -16.77
N SER A 157 -14.88 33.48 -16.12
CA SER A 157 -14.61 34.78 -15.49
C SER A 157 -13.79 34.54 -14.22
N GLY A 158 -12.46 34.57 -14.31
CA GLY A 158 -11.58 34.29 -13.18
C GLY A 158 -10.09 34.29 -13.51
N ILE A 159 -9.29 33.82 -12.56
CA ILE A 159 -7.81 33.74 -12.64
C ILE A 159 -7.35 32.64 -13.62
N TYR A 160 -8.19 31.62 -13.83
CA TYR A 160 -7.87 30.47 -14.67
C TYR A 160 -8.29 30.68 -16.12
N THR A 161 -7.41 30.28 -17.04
CA THR A 161 -7.68 30.26 -18.47
C THR A 161 -8.63 29.12 -18.85
N ASN A 162 -9.34 29.26 -19.97
CA ASN A 162 -10.19 28.18 -20.51
C ASN A 162 -9.37 26.90 -20.77
N ARG A 163 -8.10 27.05 -21.15
CA ARG A 163 -7.17 25.92 -21.33
C ARG A 163 -6.92 25.18 -20.03
N GLU A 164 -6.56 25.87 -18.95
CA GLU A 164 -6.30 25.23 -17.65
C GLU A 164 -7.54 24.52 -17.10
N VAL A 165 -8.73 25.10 -17.26
CA VAL A 165 -9.99 24.46 -16.85
C VAL A 165 -10.27 23.22 -17.69
N LYS A 166 -10.04 23.26 -19.01
CA LYS A 166 -10.20 22.10 -19.89
C LYS A 166 -9.22 20.99 -19.55
N ASP A 167 -7.96 21.33 -19.32
CA ASP A 167 -6.92 20.38 -18.95
C ASP A 167 -7.26 19.75 -17.59
N ALA A 168 -7.71 20.55 -16.60
CA ALA A 168 -8.19 20.04 -15.32
C ALA A 168 -9.39 19.09 -15.46
N VAL A 169 -10.37 19.40 -16.32
CA VAL A 169 -11.53 18.52 -16.58
C VAL A 169 -11.09 17.21 -17.24
N LYS A 170 -10.13 17.26 -18.17
CA LYS A 170 -9.55 16.07 -18.80
C LYS A 170 -8.79 15.19 -17.82
N GLU A 171 -8.23 15.76 -16.76
CA GLU A 171 -7.52 15.05 -15.69
C GLU A 171 -8.42 14.73 -14.47
N SER A 172 -9.72 14.97 -14.57
CA SER A 172 -10.67 14.74 -13.46
C SER A 172 -11.41 13.42 -13.59
N TYR A 173 -10.70 12.34 -13.92
CA TYR A 173 -11.22 10.98 -13.91
C TYR A 173 -10.25 9.98 -13.29
N VAL A 174 -10.79 8.85 -12.85
CA VAL A 174 -10.03 7.73 -12.28
C VAL A 174 -10.45 6.44 -12.96
N THR A 175 -9.51 5.50 -13.07
CA THR A 175 -9.83 4.12 -13.44
C THR A 175 -9.86 3.23 -12.21
N LEU A 176 -10.95 2.48 -12.04
CA LEU A 176 -11.11 1.49 -10.99
C LEU A 176 -11.11 0.09 -11.61
N ASN A 177 -10.20 -0.76 -11.12
CA ASN A 177 -10.21 -2.18 -11.41
C ASN A 177 -10.98 -2.92 -10.34
N LEU A 178 -12.04 -3.61 -10.75
CA LEU A 178 -13.08 -4.12 -9.85
C LEU A 178 -13.36 -5.61 -10.06
N THR A 179 -13.69 -6.26 -8.96
CA THR A 179 -14.02 -7.68 -8.84
C THR A 179 -15.44 -7.84 -8.28
N PRO A 180 -16.36 -8.55 -8.96
CA PRO A 180 -17.69 -8.80 -8.44
C PRO A 180 -17.65 -9.72 -7.22
N THR A 181 -18.55 -9.49 -6.27
CA THR A 181 -18.61 -10.25 -5.00
C THR A 181 -19.96 -10.88 -4.76
N VAL A 182 -20.97 -10.05 -4.53
CA VAL A 182 -22.34 -10.46 -4.28
C VAL A 182 -23.25 -9.63 -5.18
N HIS A 183 -24.27 -10.26 -5.71
CA HIS A 183 -25.31 -9.59 -6.47
C HIS A 183 -26.68 -9.83 -5.84
N ASN A 184 -27.60 -8.92 -6.11
CA ASN A 184 -28.99 -9.01 -5.69
C ASN A 184 -29.92 -8.62 -6.85
N PHE A 185 -31.09 -9.25 -6.92
CA PHE A 185 -32.16 -8.88 -7.83
C PHE A 185 -33.34 -8.35 -7.02
N ASP A 186 -33.75 -7.13 -7.33
CA ASP A 186 -34.95 -6.53 -6.77
C ASP A 186 -35.99 -6.34 -7.89
N PHE A 187 -37.26 -6.56 -7.57
CA PHE A 187 -38.36 -6.50 -8.53
C PHE A 187 -39.35 -5.44 -8.09
N ASP A 188 -39.66 -4.50 -8.98
CA ASP A 188 -40.67 -3.50 -8.68
C ASP A 188 -42.10 -4.02 -8.93
N GLU A 189 -43.10 -3.22 -8.55
CA GLU A 189 -44.52 -3.55 -8.71
C GLU A 189 -44.94 -3.81 -10.17
N GLN A 190 -44.14 -3.35 -11.15
CA GLN A 190 -44.37 -3.54 -12.57
C GLN A 190 -43.66 -4.79 -13.12
N GLY A 191 -42.91 -5.51 -12.28
CA GLY A 191 -42.12 -6.69 -12.63
C GLY A 191 -40.81 -6.37 -13.35
N ARG A 192 -40.34 -5.11 -13.27
CA ARG A 192 -39.04 -4.69 -13.81
C ARG A 192 -37.95 -5.01 -12.80
N VAL A 193 -36.74 -5.22 -13.27
CA VAL A 193 -35.63 -5.76 -12.48
C VAL A 193 -34.61 -4.68 -12.19
N ILE A 194 -34.25 -4.53 -10.93
CA ILE A 194 -33.06 -3.80 -10.49
C ILE A 194 -32.01 -4.84 -10.14
N PHE A 195 -30.93 -4.85 -10.92
CA PHE A 195 -29.79 -5.72 -10.72
C PHE A 195 -28.69 -4.96 -10.01
N GLU A 196 -28.44 -5.31 -8.75
CA GLU A 196 -27.45 -4.68 -7.88
C GLU A 196 -26.23 -5.58 -7.74
N ILE A 197 -25.04 -5.05 -8.05
CA ILE A 197 -23.78 -5.81 -8.02
C ILE A 197 -22.78 -5.08 -7.14
N ASN A 198 -22.28 -5.77 -6.11
CA ASN A 198 -21.22 -5.27 -5.24
C ASN A 198 -19.85 -5.69 -5.77
N TYR A 199 -18.95 -4.73 -5.83
CA TYR A 199 -17.58 -4.90 -6.28
C TYR A 199 -16.58 -4.49 -5.21
N LEU A 200 -15.40 -5.09 -5.30
CA LEU A 200 -14.25 -4.76 -4.49
C LEU A 200 -13.02 -4.52 -5.38
N ALA A 201 -11.98 -3.88 -4.83
CA ALA A 201 -10.72 -3.66 -5.54
C ALA A 201 -10.14 -4.98 -6.11
N TYR A 202 -9.81 -4.97 -7.39
CA TYR A 202 -9.17 -6.10 -8.07
C TYR A 202 -7.74 -6.33 -7.56
N VAL A 203 -6.95 -5.27 -7.39
CA VAL A 203 -5.54 -5.35 -6.99
C VAL A 203 -5.38 -6.13 -5.69
N GLU A 204 -6.15 -5.78 -4.65
CA GLU A 204 -6.10 -6.49 -3.37
C GLU A 204 -6.52 -7.96 -3.49
N ASP A 205 -7.60 -8.26 -4.23
CA ASP A 205 -8.11 -9.62 -4.37
C ASP A 205 -7.16 -10.51 -5.20
N PHE A 206 -6.57 -9.93 -6.24
CA PHE A 206 -5.70 -10.63 -7.17
C PHE A 206 -4.33 -10.92 -6.56
N PHE A 207 -3.73 -9.96 -5.83
CA PHE A 207 -2.46 -10.18 -5.15
C PHE A 207 -2.59 -10.98 -3.84
N ASP A 208 -3.81 -11.21 -3.35
CA ASP A 208 -4.11 -12.19 -2.28
C ASP A 208 -4.10 -13.66 -2.79
N ASP A 209 -3.61 -13.90 -4.00
CA ASP A 209 -3.45 -15.24 -4.56
C ASP A 209 -2.29 -16.03 -3.94
N ARG A 210 -2.42 -17.37 -3.98
CA ARG A 210 -1.37 -18.31 -3.53
C ARG A 210 -0.11 -18.22 -4.38
N ALA A 211 -0.21 -17.73 -5.61
CA ALA A 211 0.92 -17.43 -6.48
C ALA A 211 1.84 -16.35 -5.91
N TYR A 212 1.32 -15.40 -5.11
CA TYR A 212 2.08 -14.30 -4.51
C TYR A 212 2.44 -14.61 -3.06
N ASN A 213 3.07 -15.76 -2.86
CA ASN A 213 3.48 -16.21 -1.54
C ASN A 213 4.80 -15.52 -1.13
N VAL A 214 4.82 -14.90 0.04
CA VAL A 214 6.02 -14.25 0.60
C VAL A 214 7.15 -15.25 0.86
N PHE A 215 6.80 -16.52 1.06
CA PHE A 215 7.72 -17.65 1.17
C PHE A 215 8.14 -18.23 -0.18
N ALA A 216 8.16 -17.41 -1.23
CA ALA A 216 8.69 -17.81 -2.53
C ALA A 216 10.17 -18.14 -2.43
N ASP A 217 10.56 -19.27 -3.02
CA ASP A 217 11.93 -19.76 -3.04
C ASP A 217 12.62 -19.23 -4.31
N PRO A 218 13.74 -18.48 -4.20
CA PRO A 218 14.44 -17.95 -5.36
C PRO A 218 14.96 -19.04 -6.31
N SER A 219 15.15 -20.28 -5.83
CA SER A 219 15.53 -21.43 -6.67
C SER A 219 14.34 -22.00 -7.46
N GLY A 220 13.11 -21.63 -7.10
CA GLY A 220 11.86 -22.07 -7.69
C GLY A 220 11.52 -23.55 -7.45
N ARG A 221 12.37 -24.32 -6.74
CA ARG A 221 12.18 -25.76 -6.51
C ARG A 221 11.01 -26.04 -5.59
N ASN A 222 10.88 -25.28 -4.50
CA ASN A 222 9.75 -25.42 -3.58
C ASN A 222 8.43 -25.00 -4.23
N GLY A 223 8.44 -23.92 -5.03
CA GLY A 223 7.32 -23.55 -5.90
C GLY A 223 6.90 -24.67 -6.86
N MET A 224 7.88 -25.32 -7.50
CA MET A 224 7.62 -26.43 -8.43
C MET A 224 7.00 -27.64 -7.72
N ASN A 225 7.52 -28.02 -6.55
CA ASN A 225 6.96 -29.11 -5.74
C ASN A 225 5.53 -28.80 -5.27
N ARG A 226 5.24 -27.56 -4.88
CA ARG A 226 3.89 -27.09 -4.55
C ARG A 226 2.95 -27.23 -5.75
N THR A 227 3.39 -26.78 -6.93
CA THR A 227 2.61 -26.87 -8.17
C THR A 227 2.35 -28.31 -8.60
N LYS A 228 3.36 -29.18 -8.52
CA LYS A 228 3.21 -30.62 -8.80
C LYS A 228 2.20 -31.27 -7.86
N ARG A 229 2.25 -30.97 -6.56
CA ARG A 229 1.27 -31.46 -5.57
C ARG A 229 -0.14 -30.97 -5.87
N GLU A 230 -0.28 -29.71 -6.29
CA GLU A 230 -1.57 -29.15 -6.71
C GLU A 230 -2.15 -29.91 -7.90
N LEU A 231 -1.37 -30.13 -8.96
CA LEU A 231 -1.79 -30.89 -10.14
C LEU A 231 -2.14 -32.34 -9.79
N LYS A 232 -1.32 -33.02 -8.96
CA LYS A 232 -1.62 -34.37 -8.45
C LYS A 232 -2.93 -34.39 -7.67
N THR A 233 -3.13 -33.43 -6.76
CA THR A 233 -4.36 -33.35 -5.96
C THR A 233 -5.59 -33.08 -6.83
N LYS A 234 -5.48 -32.20 -7.84
CA LYS A 234 -6.56 -31.91 -8.80
C LYS A 234 -6.95 -33.17 -9.56
N LYS A 235 -5.96 -33.95 -10.02
CA LYS A 235 -6.17 -35.24 -10.68
C LYS A 235 -6.89 -36.23 -9.76
N TYR A 236 -6.36 -36.52 -8.57
CA TYR A 236 -6.98 -37.47 -7.65
C TYR A 236 -8.40 -37.04 -7.24
N THR A 237 -8.66 -35.73 -7.13
CA THR A 237 -10.00 -35.22 -6.84
C THR A 237 -10.98 -35.48 -7.99
N LYS A 238 -10.53 -35.41 -9.25
CA LYS A 238 -11.35 -35.78 -10.42
C LYS A 238 -11.61 -37.28 -10.53
N GLU A 239 -10.63 -38.11 -10.17
CA GLU A 239 -10.69 -39.58 -10.29
C GLU A 239 -11.43 -40.27 -9.13
N CYS A 240 -11.52 -39.64 -7.95
CA CYS A 240 -12.16 -40.26 -6.77
C CYS A 240 -13.69 -40.30 -6.85
N SER A 241 -14.26 -41.50 -6.88
CA SER A 241 -15.63 -41.81 -6.44
C SER A 241 -15.66 -42.03 -4.91
N GLU A 242 -16.85 -42.04 -4.27
CA GLU A 242 -17.05 -42.07 -2.79
C GLU A 242 -16.17 -43.08 -2.01
N SER A 243 -15.70 -44.15 -2.67
CA SER A 243 -14.80 -45.19 -2.17
C SER A 243 -13.36 -44.72 -1.84
N ASN A 244 -12.80 -43.73 -2.54
CA ASN A 244 -11.35 -43.40 -2.48
C ASN A 244 -11.01 -42.19 -1.59
N THR A 245 -11.96 -41.74 -0.78
CA THR A 245 -11.78 -40.57 0.12
C THR A 245 -10.71 -40.79 1.20
N LYS A 246 -10.40 -42.05 1.59
CA LYS A 246 -9.37 -42.35 2.57
C LYS A 246 -7.95 -42.11 2.04
N GLU A 247 -7.64 -42.59 0.84
CA GLU A 247 -6.32 -42.41 0.19
C GLU A 247 -6.04 -40.93 -0.09
N LEU A 248 -7.06 -40.18 -0.54
CA LEU A 248 -6.95 -38.74 -0.74
C LEU A 248 -6.66 -37.99 0.57
N ASN A 249 -7.27 -38.41 1.68
CA ASN A 249 -7.03 -37.81 2.99
C ASN A 249 -5.64 -38.17 3.55
N GLU A 250 -5.14 -39.37 3.27
CA GLU A 250 -3.78 -39.78 3.64
C GLU A 250 -2.72 -38.99 2.86
N LEU A 251 -2.91 -38.83 1.54
CA LEU A 251 -2.07 -37.99 0.69
C LEU A 251 -2.06 -36.53 1.16
N LYS A 252 -3.22 -35.98 1.54
CA LYS A 252 -3.32 -34.63 2.11
C LYS A 252 -2.55 -34.50 3.42
N ARG A 253 -2.54 -35.53 4.29
CA ARG A 253 -1.76 -35.53 5.54
C ARG A 253 -0.27 -35.56 5.27
N GLU A 254 0.19 -36.38 4.32
CA GLU A 254 1.59 -36.41 3.90
C GLU A 254 2.03 -35.05 3.35
N TYR A 255 1.23 -34.46 2.45
CA TYR A 255 1.50 -33.13 1.91
C TYR A 255 1.49 -32.02 2.96
N ALA A 256 0.68 -32.14 4.01
CA ALA A 256 0.70 -31.20 5.14
C ALA A 256 2.02 -31.26 5.92
N GLN A 257 2.57 -32.46 6.14
CA GLN A 257 3.89 -32.62 6.79
C GLN A 257 5.02 -31.99 5.95
N ILE A 258 5.02 -32.26 4.64
CA ILE A 258 6.00 -31.67 3.71
C ILE A 258 5.85 -30.14 3.65
N ALA A 259 4.61 -29.62 3.67
CA ALA A 259 4.41 -28.18 3.65
C ALA A 259 4.92 -27.48 4.92
N SER A 260 4.89 -28.14 6.09
CA SER A 260 5.45 -27.61 7.34
C SER A 260 6.98 -27.50 7.29
N THR A 261 7.66 -28.51 6.73
CA THR A 261 9.12 -28.47 6.58
C THR A 261 9.56 -27.42 5.55
N GLU A 262 8.88 -27.35 4.41
CA GLU A 262 9.12 -26.31 3.39
C GLU A 262 8.95 -24.90 3.94
N LYS A 263 8.00 -24.68 4.85
CA LYS A 263 7.77 -23.38 5.48
C LYS A 263 8.98 -22.92 6.30
N THR A 264 9.60 -23.82 7.05
CA THR A 264 10.81 -23.52 7.83
C THR A 264 11.98 -23.16 6.91
N ILE A 265 12.14 -23.92 5.82
CA ILE A 265 13.16 -23.66 4.79
C ILE A 265 12.92 -22.32 4.10
N ALA A 266 11.66 -21.98 3.80
CA ALA A 266 11.34 -20.72 3.14
C ALA A 266 11.58 -19.49 4.02
N VAL A 267 11.35 -19.59 5.34
CA VAL A 267 11.73 -18.54 6.30
C VAL A 267 13.24 -18.32 6.30
N GLN A 268 14.02 -19.41 6.31
CA GLN A 268 15.49 -19.33 6.22
C GLN A 268 15.94 -18.71 4.89
N SER A 269 15.24 -19.01 3.79
CA SER A 269 15.56 -18.47 2.48
C SER A 269 15.52 -16.95 2.44
N ILE A 270 14.55 -16.29 3.09
CA ILE A 270 14.46 -14.82 3.11
C ILE A 270 15.69 -14.22 3.79
N ILE A 271 16.07 -14.75 4.96
CA ILE A 271 17.23 -14.29 5.72
C ILE A 271 18.52 -14.55 4.94
N ASN A 272 18.66 -15.74 4.35
CA ASN A 272 19.84 -16.09 3.55
C ASN A 272 19.97 -15.17 2.33
N THR A 273 18.87 -14.83 1.65
CA THR A 273 18.90 -13.88 0.53
C THR A 273 19.30 -12.47 0.98
N LEU A 274 18.86 -12.01 2.16
CA LEU A 274 19.32 -10.74 2.72
C LEU A 274 20.84 -10.75 3.02
N VAL A 275 21.37 -11.86 3.53
CA VAL A 275 22.82 -12.05 3.75
C VAL A 275 23.57 -12.04 2.41
N GLU A 276 23.14 -12.83 1.43
CA GLU A 276 23.77 -12.94 0.11
C GLU A 276 23.80 -11.60 -0.65
N LEU A 277 22.77 -10.77 -0.48
CA LEU A 277 22.68 -9.44 -1.10
C LEU A 277 23.35 -8.33 -0.28
N ASN A 278 24.03 -8.68 0.82
CA ASN A 278 24.69 -7.75 1.74
C ASN A 278 23.74 -6.66 2.27
N ARG A 279 22.49 -7.04 2.59
CA ARG A 279 21.42 -6.16 3.12
C ARG A 279 21.25 -6.24 4.62
N ILE A 280 22.05 -7.07 5.29
CA ILE A 280 22.14 -7.09 6.75
C ILE A 280 23.28 -6.17 7.16
N HIS A 281 22.93 -5.18 7.96
CA HIS A 281 23.81 -4.18 8.52
C HIS A 281 24.10 -4.50 9.99
N TYR A 282 25.26 -4.06 10.45
CA TYR A 282 25.79 -4.27 11.78
C TYR A 282 26.12 -2.91 12.38
N ILE A 283 25.68 -2.70 13.61
CA ILE A 283 26.14 -1.59 14.44
C ILE A 283 26.86 -2.19 15.64
N ASN A 284 28.09 -1.74 15.86
CA ASN A 284 28.93 -2.16 16.97
C ASN A 284 28.68 -1.20 18.14
N LEU A 285 28.08 -1.71 19.22
CA LEU A 285 27.73 -0.92 20.39
C LEU A 285 28.58 -1.35 21.59
N PRO A 286 29.36 -0.44 22.19
CA PRO A 286 30.02 -0.68 23.46
C PRO A 286 28.98 -1.00 24.56
N LEU A 287 29.31 -1.90 25.47
CA LEU A 287 28.42 -2.30 26.55
C LEU A 287 28.15 -1.14 27.53
N GLU A 288 29.11 -0.24 27.70
CA GLU A 288 28.94 0.99 28.49
C GLU A 288 27.81 1.84 27.92
N ASN A 289 27.82 2.01 26.60
CA ASN A 289 26.81 2.75 25.88
C ASN A 289 25.40 2.13 26.02
N ILE A 290 25.32 0.80 25.92
CA ILE A 290 24.04 0.08 26.12
C ILE A 290 23.54 0.25 27.56
N ARG A 291 24.42 0.18 28.56
CA ARG A 291 24.06 0.39 29.97
C ARG A 291 23.57 1.79 30.22
N GLU A 292 24.25 2.77 29.65
CA GLU A 292 23.86 4.18 29.72
C GLU A 292 22.47 4.38 29.12
N PHE A 293 22.25 3.93 27.89
CA PHE A 293 20.94 3.97 27.22
C PHE A 293 19.84 3.27 28.02
N THR A 294 20.13 2.10 28.60
CA THR A 294 19.14 1.37 29.41
C THR A 294 18.81 2.10 30.71
N SER A 295 19.76 2.88 31.26
CA SER A 295 19.61 3.57 32.55
C SER A 295 19.00 4.97 32.43
N MET A 296 19.40 5.75 31.44
CA MET A 296 18.98 7.14 31.23
C MET A 296 17.94 7.28 30.13
N GLY A 297 17.78 6.25 29.30
CA GLY A 297 16.87 6.25 28.17
C GLY A 297 17.19 7.34 27.16
N PRO A 298 16.17 7.91 26.49
CA PRO A 298 16.35 8.89 25.42
C PRO A 298 16.85 10.25 25.93
N PHE A 299 17.13 10.39 27.22
CA PHE A 299 17.75 11.57 27.83
C PHE A 299 19.26 11.41 28.07
N ALA A 300 19.84 10.26 27.69
CA ALA A 300 21.30 10.07 27.69
C ALA A 300 21.99 11.06 26.73
N ALA A 301 23.25 11.41 27.01
CA ALA A 301 24.04 12.23 26.09
C ALA A 301 24.49 11.37 24.90
N TYR A 302 23.92 11.62 23.72
CA TYR A 302 24.18 10.83 22.51
C TYR A 302 25.36 11.33 21.66
N ASP A 303 26.15 12.27 22.17
CA ASP A 303 27.30 12.88 21.47
C ASP A 303 28.38 11.86 21.03
N GLY A 304 28.32 10.62 21.54
CA GLY A 304 29.14 9.48 21.11
C GLY A 304 28.39 8.36 20.38
N TYR A 305 27.16 8.59 19.91
CA TYR A 305 26.32 7.58 19.24
C TYR A 305 25.85 8.01 17.85
N VAL A 306 25.79 9.31 17.60
CA VAL A 306 25.32 9.88 16.34
C VAL A 306 26.49 10.01 15.36
N LEU A 307 26.28 9.52 14.14
CA LEU A 307 27.13 9.80 12.98
C LEU A 307 27.06 11.31 12.68
N GLU A 308 27.87 12.13 13.37
CA GLU A 308 28.03 13.53 12.97
C GLU A 308 28.84 13.60 11.67
N ASP A 309 28.35 14.43 10.76
CA ASP A 309 28.98 14.73 9.47
C ASP A 309 30.45 15.17 9.65
N GLU A 310 31.36 14.31 9.21
CA GLU A 310 32.71 14.53 8.65
C GLU A 310 33.71 15.51 9.33
N TYR A 311 33.46 16.09 10.52
CA TYR A 311 34.42 17.05 11.11
C TYR A 311 34.41 17.19 12.63
N SER A 312 34.59 16.10 13.38
CA SER A 312 34.95 16.16 14.80
C SER A 312 36.17 15.27 15.09
N ILE A 313 37.36 15.88 15.01
CA ILE A 313 38.62 15.29 15.47
C ILE A 313 38.58 15.24 16.99
N GLY A 314 38.27 14.08 17.57
CA GLY A 314 38.45 13.82 19.00
C GLY A 314 37.69 12.61 19.52
N THR A 315 38.42 11.50 19.75
CA THR A 315 38.23 10.37 20.70
C THR A 315 36.83 9.82 21.06
N SER A 316 35.74 10.26 20.44
CA SER A 316 34.40 9.71 20.65
C SER A 316 34.19 8.58 19.64
N TYR A 317 34.00 7.36 20.12
CA TYR A 317 33.69 6.19 19.30
C TYR A 317 32.32 6.40 18.65
N VAL A 318 32.28 6.77 17.37
CA VAL A 318 31.04 6.88 16.62
C VAL A 318 30.71 5.51 16.03
N PRO A 319 29.56 4.89 16.34
CA PRO A 319 29.19 3.60 15.79
C PRO A 319 28.95 3.70 14.27
N GLU A 320 29.86 3.13 13.48
CA GLU A 320 29.73 3.02 12.03
C GLU A 320 28.70 1.93 11.65
N ILE A 321 27.89 2.20 10.62
CA ILE A 321 26.98 1.19 10.06
C ILE A 321 27.77 0.35 9.07
N LEU A 322 28.05 -0.88 9.44
CA LEU A 322 28.86 -1.81 8.65
C LEU A 322 27.96 -2.77 7.88
N THR A 323 28.30 -3.04 6.63
CA THR A 323 27.76 -4.16 5.85
C THR A 323 28.37 -5.49 6.33
N GLY A 324 27.85 -6.64 5.90
CA GLY A 324 28.38 -7.94 6.29
C GLY A 324 29.84 -8.17 5.89
N THR A 325 30.26 -7.62 4.75
CA THR A 325 31.66 -7.66 4.30
C THR A 325 32.55 -6.78 5.16
N GLU A 326 32.14 -5.54 5.41
CA GLU A 326 32.89 -4.58 6.24
C GLU A 326 32.98 -5.06 7.69
N GLN A 327 31.92 -5.68 8.21
CA GLN A 327 31.91 -6.29 9.53
C GLN A 327 32.90 -7.46 9.64
N ALA A 328 33.02 -8.29 8.60
CA ALA A 328 33.98 -9.38 8.58
C ALA A 328 35.42 -8.87 8.52
N GLU A 329 35.67 -7.80 7.75
CA GLU A 329 36.97 -7.11 7.71
C GLU A 329 37.30 -6.45 9.05
N TYR A 330 36.35 -5.74 9.65
CA TYR A 330 36.49 -5.16 11.00
C TYR A 330 36.82 -6.22 12.05
N ALA A 331 36.12 -7.35 12.03
CA ALA A 331 36.40 -8.47 12.94
C ALA A 331 37.79 -9.07 12.69
N ALA A 332 38.23 -9.19 11.44
CA ALA A 332 39.55 -9.70 11.09
C ALA A 332 40.67 -8.75 11.56
N GLU A 333 40.51 -7.44 11.34
CA GLU A 333 41.47 -6.42 11.79
C GLU A 333 41.60 -6.40 13.31
N ARG A 334 40.49 -6.53 14.05
CA ARG A 334 40.52 -6.65 15.52
C ARG A 334 41.24 -7.90 16.00
N VAL A 335 41.05 -9.03 15.32
CA VAL A 335 41.76 -10.28 15.64
C VAL A 335 43.26 -10.10 15.37
N GLU A 336 43.64 -9.44 14.27
CA GLU A 336 45.04 -9.12 13.96
C GLU A 336 45.67 -8.21 15.02
N GLN A 337 44.99 -7.14 15.42
CA GLN A 337 45.47 -6.25 16.49
C GLN A 337 45.60 -6.96 17.84
N ALA A 338 44.64 -7.82 18.20
CA ALA A 338 44.74 -8.62 19.42
C ALA A 338 45.91 -9.61 19.37
N LEU A 339 46.24 -10.14 18.18
CA LEU A 339 47.42 -10.99 17.97
C LEU A 339 48.72 -10.18 18.07
N GLU A 340 48.77 -8.96 17.52
CA GLU A 340 49.91 -8.05 17.64
C GLU A 340 50.14 -7.59 19.09
N GLU A 341 49.09 -7.22 19.82
CA GLU A 341 49.18 -6.88 21.25
C GLU A 341 49.64 -8.07 22.09
N ALA A 342 49.12 -9.28 21.80
CA ALA A 342 49.57 -10.50 22.47
C ALA A 342 51.04 -10.83 22.15
N ALA A 343 51.48 -10.59 20.92
CA ALA A 343 52.87 -10.79 20.50
C ALA A 343 53.82 -9.72 21.06
N ALA A 344 53.37 -8.48 21.27
CA ALA A 344 54.16 -7.40 21.85
C ALA A 344 54.40 -7.58 23.36
N VAL A 345 53.62 -8.43 24.04
CA VAL A 345 53.80 -8.76 25.47
C VAL A 345 54.89 -9.83 25.70
N ASP A 346 55.37 -10.52 24.66
CA ASP A 346 56.41 -11.56 24.77
C ASP A 346 57.85 -11.01 24.89
N ASP A 347 58.08 -9.70 24.75
CA ASP A 347 59.42 -9.09 24.82
C ASP A 347 59.82 -8.58 26.23
N GLU A 348 58.94 -8.64 27.24
CA GLU A 348 59.27 -8.29 28.64
C GLU A 348 58.76 -9.37 29.64
N ASP A 349 59.59 -10.39 29.86
CA ASP A 349 59.67 -11.35 30.98
C ASP A 349 58.38 -11.82 31.75
N GLN A 350 58.15 -13.14 31.66
CA GLN A 350 57.40 -14.02 32.58
C GLN A 350 55.88 -13.77 32.79
N VAL A 351 55.10 -13.93 31.72
CA VAL A 351 53.68 -14.30 31.84
C VAL A 351 53.51 -15.77 31.46
N SER A 352 52.77 -16.55 32.26
CA SER A 352 52.58 -17.97 32.00
C SER A 352 51.92 -18.17 30.63
N SER A 353 52.44 -19.12 29.83
CA SER A 353 51.88 -19.50 28.51
C SER A 353 50.37 -19.81 28.58
N GLU A 354 49.85 -20.15 29.76
CA GLU A 354 48.43 -20.43 29.99
C GLU A 354 47.56 -19.17 30.09
N GLU A 355 48.06 -18.04 30.62
CA GLU A 355 47.34 -16.75 30.65
C GLU A 355 47.32 -16.07 29.28
N ALA A 356 48.42 -16.14 28.52
CA ALA A 356 48.47 -15.68 27.14
C ALA A 356 47.52 -16.50 26.25
N MET A 357 47.51 -17.83 26.42
CA MET A 357 46.59 -18.72 25.71
C MET A 357 45.14 -18.58 26.18
N ASN A 358 44.87 -18.21 27.43
CA ASN A 358 43.52 -17.91 27.90
C ASN A 358 43.04 -16.54 27.42
N LYS A 359 43.91 -15.53 27.31
CA LYS A 359 43.62 -14.28 26.62
C LYS A 359 43.33 -14.53 25.15
N LEU A 360 44.20 -15.24 24.44
CA LEU A 360 44.00 -15.65 23.04
C LEU A 360 42.70 -16.43 22.84
N ARG A 361 42.38 -17.39 23.73
CA ARG A 361 41.11 -18.13 23.73
C ARG A 361 39.92 -17.23 24.04
N SER A 362 40.05 -16.24 24.93
CA SER A 362 38.99 -15.26 25.19
C SER A 362 38.76 -14.30 24.02
N SER A 363 39.83 -13.92 23.30
CA SER A 363 39.76 -13.10 22.07
C SER A 363 39.19 -13.88 20.87
N LEU A 364 39.42 -15.21 20.82
CA LEU A 364 38.95 -16.08 19.73
C LEU A 364 37.53 -16.65 19.97
N VAL A 365 37.09 -16.77 21.22
CA VAL A 365 35.77 -17.33 21.58
C VAL A 365 34.72 -16.23 21.81
N ALA A 366 35.15 -14.99 22.04
CA ALA A 366 34.28 -13.83 22.16
C ALA A 366 34.81 -12.71 21.25
N LEU A 367 34.09 -12.44 20.17
CA LEU A 367 33.68 -11.07 19.84
C LEU A 367 33.65 -10.25 21.15
N GLU A 368 34.53 -9.25 21.30
CA GLU A 368 34.90 -8.62 22.59
C GLU A 368 33.79 -8.65 23.65
N PRO A 369 34.00 -9.18 24.88
CA PRO A 369 32.96 -9.23 25.91
C PRO A 369 32.43 -7.84 26.34
N GLY A 370 33.08 -6.75 25.89
CA GLY A 370 32.66 -5.37 26.05
C GLY A 370 31.87 -4.77 24.86
N GLN A 371 31.68 -5.49 23.76
CA GLN A 371 30.92 -5.02 22.59
C GLN A 371 29.73 -5.93 22.28
N HIS A 372 28.66 -5.31 21.78
CA HIS A 372 27.48 -6.02 21.32
C HIS A 372 27.14 -5.60 19.88
N TYR A 373 26.94 -6.59 19.03
CA TYR A 373 26.64 -6.41 17.61
C TYR A 373 25.12 -6.36 17.41
N LEU A 374 24.60 -5.21 17.01
CA LEU A 374 23.21 -5.06 16.64
C LEU A 374 23.05 -5.30 15.13
N THR A 375 22.45 -6.45 14.78
CA THR A 375 22.17 -6.81 13.39
C THR A 375 20.78 -6.34 12.97
N PHE A 376 20.67 -5.62 11.85
CA PHE A 376 19.40 -5.12 11.32
C PHE A 376 19.40 -5.08 9.78
N PHE A 377 18.24 -4.90 9.17
CA PHE A 377 18.09 -4.56 7.76
C PHE A 377 17.07 -3.43 7.62
N TYR A 378 17.07 -2.71 6.49
CA TYR A 378 16.06 -1.69 6.24
C TYR A 378 14.76 -2.32 5.71
N LEU A 379 13.62 -1.77 6.12
CA LEU A 379 12.32 -2.28 5.73
C LEU A 379 12.14 -2.38 4.20
N SER A 380 12.71 -1.44 3.43
CA SER A 380 12.65 -1.51 1.95
C SER A 380 13.41 -2.72 1.41
N ASP A 381 14.56 -3.08 1.98
CA ASP A 381 15.36 -4.21 1.52
C ASP A 381 14.60 -5.53 1.71
N LEU A 382 13.86 -5.66 2.81
CA LEU A 382 12.99 -6.82 3.04
C LEU A 382 11.87 -6.90 1.99
N VAL A 383 11.19 -5.78 1.73
CA VAL A 383 10.12 -5.74 0.73
C VAL A 383 10.67 -6.09 -0.67
N ASP A 384 11.82 -5.51 -1.04
CA ASP A 384 12.48 -5.77 -2.32
C ASP A 384 12.90 -7.25 -2.46
N VAL A 385 13.46 -7.85 -1.41
CA VAL A 385 13.83 -9.29 -1.41
C VAL A 385 12.61 -10.17 -1.58
N VAL A 386 11.51 -9.88 -0.87
CA VAL A 386 10.26 -10.65 -1.00
C VAL A 386 9.71 -10.55 -2.42
N LEU A 387 9.65 -9.34 -3.00
CA LEU A 387 9.17 -9.14 -4.36
C LEU A 387 10.06 -9.84 -5.39
N ALA A 388 11.39 -9.73 -5.25
CA ALA A 388 12.35 -10.37 -6.14
C ALA A 388 12.27 -11.91 -6.09
N ASN A 389 12.07 -12.48 -4.89
CA ASN A 389 11.93 -13.93 -4.73
C ASN A 389 10.64 -14.44 -5.40
N ILE A 390 9.53 -13.71 -5.28
CA ILE A 390 8.27 -14.02 -5.98
C ILE A 390 8.48 -13.98 -7.50
N GLU A 391 9.14 -12.95 -8.04
CA GLU A 391 9.39 -12.86 -9.49
C GLU A 391 10.26 -14.02 -9.99
N LYS A 392 11.34 -14.34 -9.28
CA LYS A 392 12.24 -15.45 -9.61
C LYS A 392 11.51 -16.78 -9.62
N GLU A 393 10.70 -17.06 -8.59
CA GLU A 393 9.92 -18.30 -8.51
C GLU A 393 8.91 -18.40 -9.66
N LEU A 394 8.13 -17.35 -9.94
CA LEU A 394 7.16 -17.34 -11.03
C LEU A 394 7.82 -17.54 -12.40
N THR A 395 8.98 -16.91 -12.61
CA THR A 395 9.75 -17.04 -13.84
C THR A 395 10.26 -18.48 -14.01
N TYR A 396 10.87 -19.04 -12.95
CA TYR A 396 11.35 -20.43 -12.94
C TYR A 396 10.23 -21.43 -13.20
N LEU A 397 9.06 -21.24 -12.58
CA LEU A 397 7.88 -22.07 -12.79
C LEU A 397 7.43 -22.03 -14.25
N LYS A 398 7.28 -20.83 -14.82
CA LYS A 398 6.87 -20.66 -16.22
C LYS A 398 7.81 -21.39 -17.19
N GLU A 399 9.12 -21.28 -16.98
CA GLU A 399 10.12 -21.86 -17.88
C GLU A 399 10.23 -23.39 -17.75
N ASN A 400 10.06 -23.92 -16.53
CA ASN A 400 10.39 -25.32 -16.24
C ASN A 400 9.19 -26.25 -16.01
N ILE A 401 7.96 -25.73 -15.84
CA ILE A 401 6.80 -26.58 -15.49
C ILE A 401 6.56 -27.69 -16.51
N THR A 402 6.65 -27.40 -17.80
CA THR A 402 6.40 -28.37 -18.87
C THR A 402 7.42 -29.51 -18.86
N SER A 403 8.71 -29.19 -18.65
CA SER A 403 9.76 -30.20 -18.65
C SER A 403 9.72 -31.05 -17.37
N GLU A 404 9.47 -30.43 -16.23
CA GLU A 404 9.38 -31.08 -14.93
C GLU A 404 8.16 -32.00 -14.79
N VAL A 405 7.01 -31.58 -15.29
CA VAL A 405 5.79 -32.40 -15.31
C VAL A 405 5.99 -33.61 -16.24
N ARG A 406 6.57 -33.42 -17.44
CA ARG A 406 6.86 -34.51 -18.38
C ARG A 406 7.81 -35.57 -17.83
N LYS A 407 8.78 -35.20 -16.98
CA LYS A 407 9.69 -36.15 -16.32
C LYS A 407 8.94 -37.09 -15.37
N GLU A 408 7.99 -36.57 -14.60
CA GLU A 408 7.14 -37.37 -13.69
C GLU A 408 6.01 -38.12 -14.44
N ASP A 409 5.63 -37.65 -15.62
CA ASP A 409 4.50 -38.15 -16.42
C ASP A 409 4.65 -39.62 -16.85
N MET A 410 5.88 -40.14 -16.86
CA MET A 410 6.19 -41.53 -17.18
C MET A 410 5.47 -42.54 -16.25
N PHE A 411 5.04 -42.11 -15.07
CA PHE A 411 4.29 -42.93 -14.10
C PHE A 411 2.88 -42.41 -13.77
N MET A 412 2.58 -41.12 -14.01
CA MET A 412 1.38 -40.47 -13.48
C MET A 412 0.43 -39.80 -14.49
N LYS A 413 0.65 -39.86 -15.82
CA LYS A 413 -0.28 -39.34 -16.87
C LYS A 413 -1.10 -38.10 -16.45
N PHE A 414 -0.48 -36.92 -16.44
CA PHE A 414 -1.14 -35.63 -16.23
C PHE A 414 -2.05 -35.29 -17.42
N GLU A 415 -3.15 -34.59 -17.17
CA GLU A 415 -4.00 -34.06 -18.25
C GLU A 415 -3.34 -32.86 -18.90
N GLU A 416 -3.14 -32.90 -20.22
CA GLU A 416 -2.53 -31.81 -20.99
C GLU A 416 -3.31 -30.48 -20.84
N SER A 417 -4.64 -30.54 -20.66
CA SER A 417 -5.47 -29.36 -20.43
C SER A 417 -5.24 -28.69 -19.07
N ASP A 418 -4.93 -29.46 -18.02
CA ASP A 418 -4.63 -28.88 -16.70
C ASP A 418 -3.26 -28.17 -16.73
N LEU A 419 -2.31 -28.71 -17.50
CA LEU A 419 -1.01 -28.10 -17.69
C LEU A 419 -1.09 -26.80 -18.49
N SER A 420 -1.85 -26.78 -19.60
CA SER A 420 -2.04 -25.56 -20.40
C SER A 420 -2.72 -24.45 -19.59
N GLU A 421 -3.72 -24.80 -18.78
CA GLU A 421 -4.40 -23.87 -17.87
C GLU A 421 -3.41 -23.27 -16.85
N LYS A 422 -2.57 -24.10 -16.24
CA LYS A 422 -1.56 -23.63 -15.28
C LYS A 422 -0.53 -22.71 -15.93
N ILE A 423 -0.12 -22.98 -17.17
CA ILE A 423 0.80 -22.11 -17.93
C ILE A 423 0.15 -20.75 -18.20
N ALA A 424 -1.13 -20.72 -18.59
CA ALA A 424 -1.88 -19.49 -18.79
C ALA A 424 -1.98 -18.67 -17.49
N ASP A 425 -2.25 -19.32 -16.35
CA ASP A 425 -2.26 -18.69 -15.03
C ASP A 425 -0.88 -18.11 -14.67
N LEU A 426 0.20 -18.85 -14.89
CA LEU A 426 1.57 -18.36 -14.63
C LEU A 426 1.91 -17.14 -15.49
N ASN A 427 1.51 -17.12 -16.76
CA ASN A 427 1.66 -15.95 -17.63
C ASN A 427 0.88 -14.74 -17.08
N LYS A 428 -0.38 -14.96 -16.69
CA LYS A 428 -1.24 -13.94 -16.09
C LYS A 428 -0.62 -13.38 -14.81
N TYR A 429 -0.15 -14.22 -13.91
CA TYR A 429 0.46 -13.80 -12.65
C TYR A 429 1.74 -12.99 -12.90
N LEU A 430 2.63 -13.49 -13.76
CA LEU A 430 3.90 -12.82 -14.06
C LEU A 430 3.70 -11.46 -14.75
N ASN A 431 2.75 -11.36 -15.68
CA ASN A 431 2.44 -10.10 -16.36
C ASN A 431 1.87 -9.05 -15.41
N ASN A 432 0.96 -9.44 -14.53
CA ASN A 432 0.40 -8.52 -13.53
C ASN A 432 1.42 -8.16 -12.45
N PHE A 433 2.30 -9.09 -12.04
CA PHE A 433 3.35 -8.82 -11.07
C PHE A 433 4.33 -7.74 -11.54
N LYS A 434 4.69 -7.76 -12.83
CA LYS A 434 5.52 -6.69 -13.44
C LYS A 434 4.89 -5.30 -13.37
N ARG A 435 3.57 -5.23 -13.28
CA ARG A 435 2.78 -4.00 -13.15
C ARG A 435 2.49 -3.61 -11.70
N LEU A 436 3.03 -4.33 -10.70
CA LEU A 436 2.86 -4.00 -9.29
C LEU A 436 4.01 -3.13 -8.78
N ARG A 437 3.67 -2.11 -7.99
CA ARG A 437 4.62 -1.29 -7.23
C ARG A 437 4.16 -1.15 -5.78
N ILE A 438 5.11 -1.05 -4.85
CA ILE A 438 4.85 -0.71 -3.46
C ILE A 438 5.53 0.63 -3.20
N LEU A 439 4.75 1.61 -2.75
CA LEU A 439 5.21 2.95 -2.43
C LEU A 439 5.16 3.14 -0.92
N LEU A 440 6.31 3.50 -0.34
CA LEU A 440 6.46 3.74 1.08
C LEU A 440 6.56 5.25 1.33
N GLY A 441 5.63 5.78 2.12
CA GLY A 441 5.54 7.18 2.49
C GLY A 441 6.44 7.56 3.66
N PRO A 442 6.47 8.85 4.02
CA PRO A 442 7.21 9.33 5.17
C PRO A 442 6.53 8.93 6.50
N VAL A 443 7.33 8.86 7.55
CA VAL A 443 6.93 8.67 8.95
C VAL A 443 7.69 9.67 9.82
N GLU A 444 7.00 10.20 10.83
CA GLU A 444 7.57 11.10 11.82
C GLU A 444 8.12 10.30 13.01
N LEU A 445 9.39 10.50 13.32
CA LEU A 445 10.04 9.97 14.51
C LEU A 445 10.20 11.11 15.53
N ALA A 446 9.71 10.88 16.74
CA ALA A 446 9.83 11.83 17.85
C ALA A 446 10.96 11.37 18.80
N GLU A 447 11.98 12.20 18.92
CA GLU A 447 13.08 12.06 19.87
C GLU A 447 12.82 13.00 21.06
N PRO A 448 12.64 12.51 22.29
CA PRO A 448 12.46 13.40 23.42
C PRO A 448 13.80 14.04 23.78
N VAL A 449 13.80 15.35 24.01
CA VAL A 449 14.99 16.13 24.37
C VAL A 449 14.79 16.70 25.78
N ALA A 450 15.88 16.88 26.53
CA ALA A 450 15.83 17.46 27.89
C ALA A 450 15.58 18.99 27.92
N GLU A 451 15.34 19.63 26.76
CA GLU A 451 15.21 21.08 26.58
C GLU A 451 13.77 21.59 26.75
N GLU A 452 13.53 22.89 26.53
CA GLU A 452 12.21 23.55 26.68
C GLU A 452 11.15 22.96 25.73
N THR A 453 11.55 22.39 24.60
CA THR A 453 10.67 21.62 23.71
C THR A 453 10.70 20.13 24.10
N PRO A 454 9.54 19.49 24.31
CA PRO A 454 9.49 18.11 24.83
C PRO A 454 10.00 17.06 23.85
N TYR A 455 10.17 17.39 22.56
CA TYR A 455 10.65 16.48 21.53
C TYR A 455 11.20 17.22 20.30
N ARG A 456 12.20 16.60 19.65
CA ARG A 456 12.67 16.90 18.29
C ARG A 456 12.02 15.90 17.33
N THR A 457 11.46 16.38 16.22
CA THR A 457 10.86 15.49 15.21
C THR A 457 11.70 15.42 13.95
N THR A 458 11.80 14.22 13.38
CA THR A 458 12.47 13.99 12.09
C THR A 458 11.58 13.15 11.20
N PHE A 459 11.48 13.54 9.92
CA PHE A 459 10.75 12.78 8.91
C PHE A 459 11.70 11.85 8.17
N VAL A 460 11.40 10.55 8.19
CA VAL A 460 12.13 9.51 7.46
C VAL A 460 11.17 8.74 6.57
N ASN A 461 11.66 8.04 5.55
CA ASN A 461 10.82 7.14 4.76
C ASN A 461 10.57 5.85 5.56
N PHE A 462 9.36 5.25 5.47
CA PHE A 462 9.11 3.94 6.06
C PHE A 462 10.13 2.88 5.61
N GLY A 463 10.58 2.94 4.36
CA GLY A 463 11.58 2.04 3.82
C GLY A 463 12.94 2.12 4.53
N ASP A 464 13.25 3.25 5.16
CA ASP A 464 14.51 3.49 5.87
C ASP A 464 14.43 3.14 7.36
N LEU A 465 13.33 2.51 7.81
CA LEU A 465 13.23 2.02 9.17
C LEU A 465 14.12 0.78 9.37
N PRO A 466 15.08 0.82 10.31
CA PRO A 466 15.90 -0.34 10.64
C PRO A 466 15.08 -1.36 11.46
N ILE A 467 15.14 -2.62 11.07
CA ILE A 467 14.46 -3.73 11.74
C ILE A 467 15.51 -4.74 12.20
N SER A 468 15.55 -5.01 13.50
CA SER A 468 16.43 -6.05 14.05
C SER A 468 16.11 -7.42 13.44
N VAL A 469 17.15 -8.12 12.97
CA VAL A 469 17.03 -9.47 12.39
C VAL A 469 16.38 -10.42 13.40
N ARG A 470 16.76 -10.32 14.67
CA ARG A 470 16.20 -11.13 15.75
C ARG A 470 14.71 -10.86 15.95
N TYR A 471 14.32 -9.59 16.01
CA TYR A 471 12.93 -9.20 16.20
C TYR A 471 12.05 -9.66 15.02
N PHE A 472 12.57 -9.54 13.79
CA PHE A 472 11.89 -10.05 12.61
C PHE A 472 11.75 -11.58 12.61
N ALA A 473 12.78 -12.32 13.04
CA ALA A 473 12.71 -13.77 13.17
C ALA A 473 11.64 -14.22 14.19
N GLU A 474 11.53 -13.53 15.33
CA GLU A 474 10.48 -13.77 16.33
C GLU A 474 9.07 -13.47 15.77
N PHE A 475 8.91 -12.36 15.05
CA PHE A 475 7.67 -12.03 14.35
C PHE A 475 7.27 -13.08 13.32
N LEU A 476 8.19 -13.49 12.44
CA LEU A 476 7.91 -14.54 11.45
C LEU A 476 7.56 -15.85 12.12
N ALA A 477 8.27 -16.25 13.18
CA ALA A 477 7.93 -17.46 13.92
C ALA A 477 6.52 -17.40 14.51
N SER A 478 6.15 -16.27 15.12
CA SER A 478 4.83 -16.12 15.77
C SER A 478 3.66 -15.98 14.78
N THR A 479 3.87 -15.35 13.62
CA THR A 479 2.82 -15.06 12.63
C THR A 479 2.70 -16.16 11.58
N ALA A 480 3.84 -16.64 11.08
CA ALA A 480 3.87 -17.69 10.08
C ALA A 480 3.64 -19.04 10.73
N LEU A 481 4.47 -19.49 11.68
CA LEU A 481 4.43 -20.88 12.16
C LEU A 481 3.22 -21.22 13.03
N LYS A 482 2.55 -20.22 13.63
CA LYS A 482 1.39 -20.45 14.50
C LYS A 482 0.10 -20.78 13.73
N ASN A 483 -0.01 -20.34 12.48
CA ASN A 483 -1.17 -20.63 11.63
C ASN A 483 -0.83 -21.84 10.74
N ASP A 484 -1.73 -22.83 10.67
CA ASP A 484 -1.63 -23.99 9.76
C ASP A 484 -1.71 -23.61 8.27
N GLU A 485 -1.79 -22.31 7.97
CA GLU A 485 -1.78 -21.79 6.61
C GLU A 485 -0.38 -21.89 5.99
N THR A 486 -0.30 -22.59 4.86
CA THR A 486 0.93 -22.82 4.08
C THR A 486 1.22 -21.70 3.08
N VAL A 487 0.30 -20.74 2.97
CA VAL A 487 0.36 -19.61 2.05
C VAL A 487 0.28 -18.34 2.87
N TYR A 488 1.26 -17.47 2.67
CA TYR A 488 1.23 -16.11 3.20
C TYR A 488 1.25 -15.13 2.04
N SER A 489 0.07 -14.62 1.67
CA SER A 489 -0.07 -13.71 0.53
C SER A 489 0.61 -12.38 0.78
N LEU A 490 1.11 -11.77 -0.28
CA LEU A 490 1.83 -10.50 -0.23
C LEU A 490 1.03 -9.37 0.46
N PRO A 491 -0.24 -9.07 0.11
CA PRO A 491 -1.00 -8.01 0.78
C PRO A 491 -1.22 -8.28 2.27
N ARG A 492 -1.40 -9.53 2.68
CA ARG A 492 -1.57 -9.90 4.08
C ARG A 492 -0.27 -9.73 4.85
N PHE A 493 0.85 -10.19 4.28
CA PHE A 493 2.17 -10.00 4.87
C PHE A 493 2.50 -8.52 5.06
N LEU A 494 2.28 -7.67 4.05
CA LEU A 494 2.52 -6.24 4.17
C LEU A 494 1.65 -5.61 5.25
N ASN A 495 0.36 -5.98 5.31
CA ASN A 495 -0.54 -5.52 6.37
C ASN A 495 -0.06 -5.92 7.77
N ASP A 496 0.35 -7.17 7.96
CA ASP A 496 0.85 -7.64 9.25
C ASP A 496 2.21 -7.00 9.60
N LEU A 497 3.09 -6.83 8.61
CA LEU A 497 4.37 -6.17 8.76
C LEU A 497 4.20 -4.73 9.23
N PHE A 498 3.36 -3.93 8.55
CA PHE A 498 3.16 -2.53 8.93
C PHE A 498 2.33 -2.37 10.22
N ASN A 499 1.27 -3.15 10.41
CA ASN A 499 0.34 -2.95 11.53
C ASN A 499 0.74 -3.69 12.81
N ASN A 500 1.46 -4.81 12.71
CA ASN A 500 1.83 -5.64 13.87
C ASN A 500 3.32 -5.61 14.19
N LEU A 501 4.21 -5.39 13.21
CA LEU A 501 5.64 -5.21 13.49
C LEU A 501 5.97 -3.74 13.69
N VAL A 502 5.77 -2.92 12.65
CA VAL A 502 6.22 -1.52 12.60
C VAL A 502 5.48 -0.64 13.61
N ASN A 503 4.16 -0.73 13.68
CA ASN A 503 3.32 0.05 14.59
C ASN A 503 3.55 -0.23 16.10
N ASN A 504 4.25 -1.32 16.45
CA ASN A 504 4.49 -1.67 17.85
C ASN A 504 5.72 -0.97 18.45
N PHE A 505 6.67 -0.52 17.63
CA PHE A 505 7.87 0.18 18.10
C PHE A 505 7.91 1.66 17.73
N LEU A 506 7.16 2.10 16.71
CA LEU A 506 7.10 3.52 16.34
C LEU A 506 6.40 4.34 17.43
N ASN A 507 7.10 5.37 17.95
CA ASN A 507 6.56 6.35 18.89
C ASN A 507 5.78 5.69 20.05
N SER A 508 6.37 4.63 20.63
CA SER A 508 5.76 3.84 21.70
C SER A 508 6.38 4.11 23.07
N LYS A 509 5.54 4.08 24.12
CA LYS A 509 5.94 4.20 25.52
C LYS A 509 6.50 2.88 26.12
N THR A 510 6.66 1.83 25.32
CA THR A 510 7.03 0.48 25.83
C THR A 510 8.45 0.44 26.40
N CYS A 511 9.41 1.09 25.73
CA CYS A 511 10.81 1.04 26.15
C CYS A 511 11.10 2.07 27.26
N PHE A 512 10.50 3.26 27.17
CA PHE A 512 10.67 4.32 28.15
C PHE A 512 9.33 5.02 28.40
N ASN A 513 9.05 5.33 29.66
CA ASN A 513 7.78 5.91 30.08
C ASN A 513 7.81 7.45 29.95
N PHE A 514 7.76 7.95 28.72
CA PHE A 514 7.62 9.38 28.41
C PHE A 514 6.33 9.66 27.64
N ASP A 515 5.83 10.90 27.76
CA ASP A 515 4.58 11.30 27.11
C ASP A 515 4.78 11.62 25.63
N ILE A 516 4.73 10.57 24.81
CA ILE A 516 4.58 10.73 23.37
C ILE A 516 3.12 11.06 23.07
N SER A 517 2.89 12.23 22.48
CA SER A 517 1.55 12.76 22.25
C SER A 517 0.76 11.97 21.20
N GLN A 518 1.41 11.26 20.27
CA GLN A 518 0.73 10.55 19.18
C GLN A 518 1.39 9.23 18.77
N LYS A 519 0.62 8.13 18.81
CA LYS A 519 0.99 6.86 18.19
C LYS A 519 0.84 6.96 16.68
N VAL A 520 1.90 6.68 15.94
CA VAL A 520 1.88 6.64 14.46
C VAL A 520 0.91 5.54 14.02
N ARG A 521 -0.03 5.86 13.13
CA ARG A 521 -0.91 4.87 12.50
C ARG A 521 -0.52 4.72 11.04
N VAL A 522 -0.23 3.51 10.59
CA VAL A 522 0.02 3.23 9.18
C VAL A 522 -1.33 3.05 8.47
N ASN A 523 -1.55 3.83 7.41
CA ASN A 523 -2.67 3.68 6.50
C ASN A 523 -2.18 3.11 5.17
N GLN A 524 -3.12 2.55 4.40
CA GLN A 524 -2.87 1.99 3.08
C GLN A 524 -3.86 2.56 2.05
N SER A 525 -3.42 2.71 0.82
CA SER A 525 -4.25 3.07 -0.33
C SER A 525 -3.80 2.32 -1.57
N VAL A 526 -4.74 2.00 -2.47
CA VAL A 526 -4.48 1.35 -3.75
C VAL A 526 -4.74 2.35 -4.86
N LEU A 527 -3.73 2.58 -5.69
CA LEU A 527 -3.82 3.50 -6.83
C LEU A 527 -3.50 2.75 -8.13
N THR A 528 -4.08 3.21 -9.23
CA THR A 528 -3.75 2.71 -10.57
C THR A 528 -3.32 3.91 -11.40
N SER A 529 -2.12 3.83 -11.98
CA SER A 529 -1.56 4.85 -12.87
C SER A 529 -1.38 4.33 -14.28
N TYR A 530 -1.13 5.25 -15.20
CA TYR A 530 -0.81 4.96 -16.57
C TYR A 530 0.51 5.59 -16.96
N ALA A 531 1.52 4.74 -17.11
CA ALA A 531 2.85 5.13 -17.52
C ALA A 531 2.86 5.82 -18.89
N TYR A 532 3.71 6.84 -19.05
CA TYR A 532 3.86 7.55 -20.32
C TYR A 532 4.54 6.65 -21.36
N GLN A 533 4.04 6.66 -22.60
CA GLN A 533 4.62 5.89 -23.69
C GLN A 533 6.02 6.43 -24.02
N GLN A 534 7.05 5.62 -23.76
CA GLN A 534 8.41 5.91 -24.24
C GLN A 534 8.56 5.36 -25.67
N ARG A 535 9.03 6.17 -26.63
CA ARG A 535 9.28 5.72 -28.01
C ARG A 535 10.29 4.56 -28.01
N GLY A 536 9.84 3.37 -28.44
CA GLY A 536 10.71 2.22 -28.70
C GLY A 536 11.17 1.42 -27.49
N GLY A 537 10.47 1.47 -26.35
CA GLY A 537 10.82 0.72 -25.14
C GLY A 537 9.62 0.22 -24.34
N LYS A 538 9.85 -0.69 -23.39
CA LYS A 538 8.84 -1.09 -22.39
C LYS A 538 8.45 0.13 -21.56
N SER A 539 7.14 0.39 -21.41
CA SER A 539 6.64 1.48 -20.59
C SER A 539 7.14 1.32 -19.15
N LYS A 540 7.90 2.31 -18.66
CA LYS A 540 8.36 2.38 -17.26
C LYS A 540 7.43 3.31 -16.50
N ASP A 541 7.14 2.96 -15.26
CA ASP A 541 6.33 3.81 -14.40
C ASP A 541 7.04 5.14 -14.07
N GLU A 542 6.23 6.12 -13.68
CA GLU A 542 6.63 7.52 -13.49
C GLU A 542 7.70 7.62 -12.39
N ILE A 543 7.52 6.91 -11.28
CA ILE A 543 8.44 6.93 -10.14
C ILE A 543 9.79 6.30 -10.51
N THR A 544 9.77 5.13 -11.17
CA THR A 544 11.00 4.47 -11.63
C THR A 544 11.77 5.35 -12.60
N THR A 545 11.06 6.05 -13.51
CA THR A 545 11.69 6.99 -14.46
C THR A 545 12.37 8.15 -13.74
N LEU A 546 11.74 8.71 -12.70
CA LEU A 546 12.33 9.78 -11.89
C LEU A 546 13.57 9.29 -11.12
N LEU A 547 13.50 8.11 -10.49
CA LEU A 547 14.61 7.53 -9.75
C LEU A 547 15.82 7.21 -10.65
N GLU A 548 15.60 6.63 -11.83
CA GLU A 548 16.67 6.38 -12.80
C GLU A 548 17.32 7.70 -13.29
N THR A 549 16.52 8.73 -13.53
CA THR A 549 17.01 10.05 -13.93
C THR A 549 17.87 10.68 -12.83
N LYS A 550 17.40 10.60 -11.58
CA LYS A 550 18.16 11.02 -10.40
C LYS A 550 19.48 10.26 -10.26
N ALA A 551 19.43 8.93 -10.38
CA ALA A 551 20.62 8.08 -10.31
C ALA A 551 21.65 8.45 -11.39
N ALA A 552 21.20 8.68 -12.63
CA ALA A 552 22.04 9.12 -13.72
C ALA A 552 22.67 10.51 -13.46
N ARG A 553 21.90 11.46 -12.91
CA ARG A 553 22.41 12.78 -12.52
C ARG A 553 23.49 12.67 -11.45
N LEU A 554 23.22 11.96 -10.36
CA LEU A 554 24.16 11.78 -9.25
C LEU A 554 25.47 11.16 -9.73
N LYS A 555 25.38 10.11 -10.55
CA LYS A 555 26.55 9.46 -11.18
C LYS A 555 27.34 10.42 -12.07
N ARG A 556 26.66 11.21 -12.92
CA ARG A 556 27.30 12.21 -13.78
C ARG A 556 28.02 13.30 -12.98
N GLN A 557 27.42 13.73 -11.86
CA GLN A 557 27.96 14.78 -11.00
C GLN A 557 29.00 14.27 -9.99
N ARG A 558 29.21 12.95 -9.89
CA ARG A 558 30.03 12.30 -8.85
C ARG A 558 29.65 12.77 -7.44
N LYS A 559 28.36 13.02 -7.22
CA LYS A 559 27.84 13.41 -5.90
C LYS A 559 27.39 12.18 -5.14
N SER A 560 27.76 12.12 -3.86
CA SER A 560 27.13 11.20 -2.92
C SER A 560 25.64 11.56 -2.77
N GLY A 561 24.80 10.55 -2.55
CA GLY A 561 23.36 10.70 -2.39
C GLY A 561 22.64 9.36 -2.45
N VAL A 562 21.34 9.38 -2.16
CA VAL A 562 20.50 8.17 -2.13
C VAL A 562 19.69 8.07 -3.43
N PRO A 563 20.18 7.34 -4.47
CA PRO A 563 19.50 7.26 -5.77
C PRO A 563 18.19 6.47 -5.74
N SER A 564 17.99 5.64 -4.71
CA SER A 564 16.81 4.79 -4.50
C SER A 564 15.69 5.47 -3.72
N ARG A 565 15.84 6.76 -3.39
CA ARG A 565 14.83 7.55 -2.67
C ARG A 565 14.48 8.78 -3.49
N LEU A 566 13.19 9.09 -3.57
CA LEU A 566 12.70 10.30 -4.21
C LEU A 566 12.30 11.29 -3.11
N PHE A 567 12.91 12.47 -3.11
CA PHE A 567 12.55 13.57 -2.23
C PHE A 567 11.72 14.58 -3.02
N LEU A 568 10.69 15.17 -2.42
CA LEU A 568 9.80 16.11 -3.13
C LEU A 568 10.48 17.38 -3.63
N ASN A 569 11.68 17.69 -3.13
CA ASN A 569 12.53 18.81 -3.56
C ASN A 569 13.62 18.38 -4.56
N ASP A 570 13.62 17.12 -5.01
CA ASP A 570 14.54 16.68 -6.06
C ASP A 570 14.26 17.44 -7.37
N PRO A 571 15.30 17.89 -8.10
CA PRO A 571 15.14 18.68 -9.32
C PRO A 571 14.48 17.91 -10.47
N GLU A 572 14.44 16.58 -10.40
CA GLU A 572 13.71 15.72 -11.32
C GLU A 572 12.19 15.95 -11.26
N ILE A 573 11.67 16.44 -10.13
CA ILE A 573 10.25 16.69 -9.94
C ILE A 573 9.92 18.08 -10.48
N THR A 574 9.38 18.11 -11.71
CA THR A 574 9.01 19.36 -12.38
C THR A 574 7.55 19.76 -12.20
N SER A 575 6.68 18.79 -11.85
CA SER A 575 5.25 19.00 -11.74
C SER A 575 4.61 17.99 -10.79
N LEU A 576 3.50 18.39 -10.16
CA LEU A 576 2.61 17.54 -9.38
C LEU A 576 1.25 17.43 -10.10
N PRO A 577 0.52 16.31 -9.97
CA PRO A 577 0.86 15.10 -9.22
C PRO A 577 1.98 14.26 -9.86
N LEU A 578 2.69 13.46 -9.05
CA LEU A 578 3.78 12.58 -9.53
C LEU A 578 3.28 11.36 -10.31
N ILE A 579 2.10 10.85 -9.94
CA ILE A 579 1.52 9.63 -10.48
C ILE A 579 0.34 10.02 -11.38
N ASN A 580 0.34 9.55 -12.61
CA ASN A 580 -0.71 9.87 -13.58
C ASN A 580 -1.88 8.89 -13.44
N ILE A 581 -2.80 9.20 -12.52
CA ILE A 581 -3.96 8.35 -12.20
C ILE A 581 -5.02 8.41 -13.30
N SER A 582 -5.19 9.58 -13.91
CA SER A 582 -6.15 9.78 -14.99
C SER A 582 -5.61 9.14 -16.28
N GLY A 583 -4.32 9.25 -16.56
CA GLY A 583 -3.73 8.77 -17.80
C GLY A 583 -3.68 9.85 -18.86
N VAL A 584 -2.95 9.60 -19.94
CA VAL A 584 -2.73 10.60 -21.00
C VAL A 584 -3.98 10.73 -21.87
N ALA A 585 -4.54 11.93 -21.97
CA ALA A 585 -5.60 12.23 -22.91
C ALA A 585 -5.03 12.14 -24.35
N GLY A 586 -5.37 11.07 -25.08
CA GLY A 586 -5.11 10.96 -26.51
C GLY A 586 -6.19 11.67 -27.32
N GLU A 587 -5.89 11.99 -28.59
CA GLU A 587 -6.86 12.61 -29.51
C GLU A 587 -7.99 11.64 -29.92
N GLU A 588 -7.76 10.31 -29.86
CA GLU A 588 -8.70 9.28 -30.35
C GLU A 588 -9.40 8.46 -29.25
N SER A 589 -8.87 8.45 -28.01
CA SER A 589 -9.47 7.75 -26.87
C SER A 589 -9.45 8.62 -25.62
N ASN A 590 -10.59 8.68 -24.94
CA ASN A 590 -10.75 9.41 -23.68
C ASN A 590 -10.07 8.71 -22.49
N TYR A 591 -9.46 7.54 -22.68
CA TYR A 591 -8.88 6.75 -21.59
C TYR A 591 -7.60 6.03 -22.01
N ALA A 592 -6.70 5.83 -21.03
CA ALA A 592 -5.38 5.24 -21.25
C ALA A 592 -5.41 3.71 -21.50
N PRO A 593 -4.48 3.20 -22.32
CA PRO A 593 -4.42 1.79 -22.69
C PRO A 593 -3.90 0.91 -21.55
N LEU A 594 -4.35 -0.35 -21.50
CA LEU A 594 -3.95 -1.34 -20.49
C LEU A 594 -2.45 -1.68 -20.48
N SER A 595 -1.77 -1.54 -21.62
CA SER A 595 -0.33 -1.80 -21.72
C SER A 595 0.49 -0.96 -20.75
N HIS A 596 -0.03 0.21 -20.38
CA HIS A 596 0.65 1.18 -19.53
C HIS A 596 0.14 1.19 -18.09
N GLU A 597 -0.81 0.32 -17.75
CA GLU A 597 -1.39 0.26 -16.42
C GLU A 597 -0.36 -0.23 -15.39
N ILE A 598 -0.20 0.53 -14.30
CA ILE A 598 0.63 0.18 -13.15
C ILE A 598 -0.21 0.32 -11.88
N ASN A 599 -0.16 -0.69 -11.02
CA ASN A 599 -0.90 -0.77 -9.77
C ASN A 599 0.05 -0.50 -8.59
N TYR A 600 -0.34 0.40 -7.69
CA TYR A 600 0.45 0.81 -6.53
C TYR A 600 -0.26 0.43 -5.23
N PHE A 601 0.47 -0.21 -4.32
CA PHE A 601 0.14 -0.21 -2.90
C PHE A 601 0.91 0.93 -2.21
N VAL A 602 0.20 1.91 -1.68
CA VAL A 602 0.80 3.06 -0.99
C VAL A 602 0.60 2.90 0.51
N PHE A 603 1.70 2.79 1.27
CA PHE A 603 1.68 2.79 2.74
C PHE A 603 2.20 4.13 3.24
N PHE A 604 1.43 4.79 4.11
CA PHE A 604 1.79 6.12 4.61
C PHE A 604 1.33 6.27 6.06
N ALA A 605 2.09 7.02 6.87
CA ALA A 605 1.66 7.31 8.22
C ALA A 605 0.57 8.38 8.19
N ALA A 606 -0.43 8.23 9.06
CA ALA A 606 -1.38 9.30 9.32
C ALA A 606 -0.65 10.45 10.03
N ARG A 607 -0.97 11.70 9.66
CA ARG A 607 -0.48 12.93 10.32
C ARG A 607 1.04 13.19 10.18
N THR A 608 1.59 12.90 9.01
CA THR A 608 3.03 13.00 8.68
C THR A 608 3.51 14.35 8.12
N ARG A 609 2.71 15.42 8.15
CA ARG A 609 3.17 16.69 7.60
C ARG A 609 3.52 17.63 8.77
N PRO A 610 4.73 18.21 8.79
CA PRO A 610 5.16 19.07 9.90
C PRO A 610 4.18 20.21 10.08
N ALA A 611 3.82 20.48 11.34
CA ALA A 611 3.04 21.65 11.72
C ALA A 611 3.68 22.94 11.17
N ASP A 612 5.02 22.95 11.07
CA ASP A 612 5.84 24.05 10.55
C ASP A 612 5.56 24.47 9.11
N ARG A 613 4.85 23.62 8.35
CA ARG A 613 4.46 23.88 6.95
C ARG A 613 2.95 24.05 6.79
N MET A 614 2.23 24.19 7.90
CA MET A 614 0.77 24.30 7.97
C MET A 614 0.36 25.68 8.46
N VAL A 615 0.68 26.72 7.67
CA VAL A 615 0.49 28.13 8.03
C VAL A 615 -0.86 28.70 7.54
N GLY A 616 -1.60 27.96 6.73
CA GLY A 616 -2.89 28.34 6.15
C GLY A 616 -2.76 29.27 4.92
N ASP A 617 -1.56 29.43 4.37
CA ASP A 617 -1.32 30.21 3.15
C ASP A 617 -1.72 29.43 1.90
N MET A 618 -2.67 29.96 1.14
CA MET A 618 -3.22 29.27 -0.03
C MET A 618 -2.18 28.96 -1.11
N ALA A 619 -1.19 29.82 -1.33
CA ALA A 619 -0.21 29.62 -2.39
C ALA A 619 0.83 28.55 -2.00
N GLN A 620 1.31 28.57 -0.76
CA GLN A 620 2.22 27.56 -0.22
C GLN A 620 1.53 26.20 -0.08
N ASP A 621 0.29 26.18 0.42
CA ASP A 621 -0.50 24.96 0.54
C ASP A 621 -0.74 24.32 -0.83
N LEU A 622 -1.09 25.13 -1.84
CA LEU A 622 -1.32 24.65 -3.21
C LEU A 622 -0.06 24.03 -3.82
N GLN A 623 1.12 24.64 -3.63
CA GLN A 623 2.40 24.05 -4.06
C GLN A 623 2.66 22.69 -3.39
N GLY A 624 2.24 22.53 -2.14
CA GLY A 624 2.31 21.28 -1.41
C GLY A 624 1.13 20.33 -1.64
N GLY A 625 0.25 20.59 -2.61
CA GLY A 625 -0.91 19.76 -2.93
C GLY A 625 -2.06 19.80 -1.91
N ILE A 626 -2.10 20.79 -1.02
CA ILE A 626 -3.20 21.02 -0.07
C ILE A 626 -4.18 22.00 -0.69
N PHE A 627 -5.38 21.51 -0.96
CA PHE A 627 -6.44 22.34 -1.52
C PHE A 627 -7.30 22.95 -0.42
N HIS A 628 -7.73 24.20 -0.65
CA HIS A 628 -8.59 24.95 0.26
C HIS A 628 -10.07 24.72 -0.07
N TYR A 629 -10.82 24.18 0.88
CA TYR A 629 -12.25 23.87 0.76
C TYR A 629 -13.06 24.94 1.48
N ILE A 630 -13.62 25.88 0.70
CA ILE A 630 -14.31 27.07 1.23
C ILE A 630 -15.82 26.90 1.10
N LEU A 631 -16.55 27.08 2.20
CA LEU A 631 -18.01 27.12 2.23
C LEU A 631 -18.53 28.50 1.77
N GLY A 632 -19.70 28.52 1.12
CA GLY A 632 -20.42 29.77 0.82
C GLY A 632 -19.92 30.55 -0.40
N ARG A 633 -18.98 30.00 -1.19
CA ARG A 633 -18.54 30.64 -2.45
C ARG A 633 -19.57 30.44 -3.57
N ASP A 634 -19.68 31.46 -4.42
CA ASP A 634 -20.46 31.44 -5.67
C ASP A 634 -19.83 30.51 -6.73
N LYS A 635 -18.52 30.27 -6.63
CA LYS A 635 -17.73 29.39 -7.51
C LYS A 635 -16.91 28.41 -6.69
N GLY A 636 -16.93 27.14 -7.09
CA GLY A 636 -16.14 26.06 -6.48
C GLY A 636 -16.84 24.71 -6.55
N ILE A 637 -16.16 23.68 -6.06
CA ILE A 637 -16.72 22.31 -6.02
C ILE A 637 -17.50 22.03 -4.72
N VAL A 638 -17.30 22.81 -3.66
CA VAL A 638 -17.90 22.59 -2.35
C VAL A 638 -19.36 23.05 -2.36
N LYS A 639 -20.27 22.17 -1.92
CA LYS A 639 -21.69 22.48 -1.75
C LYS A 639 -22.02 22.77 -0.29
N ASN A 640 -21.48 21.95 0.61
CA ASN A 640 -21.73 22.07 2.05
C ASN A 640 -20.58 21.46 2.86
N ILE A 641 -20.37 21.94 4.09
CA ILE A 641 -19.43 21.38 5.06
C ILE A 641 -20.17 21.22 6.39
N LYS A 642 -20.25 19.99 6.90
CA LYS A 642 -20.87 19.67 8.20
C LYS A 642 -19.78 19.37 9.22
N LEU A 643 -19.88 19.98 10.39
CA LEU A 643 -19.01 19.71 11.53
C LEU A 643 -19.62 18.59 12.39
N GLN A 644 -18.83 17.56 12.68
CA GLN A 644 -19.19 16.44 13.54
C GLN A 644 -18.28 16.45 14.75
N LYS A 645 -18.85 16.62 15.95
CA LYS A 645 -18.08 16.63 17.20
C LYS A 645 -17.32 15.31 17.37
N THR A 646 -15.99 15.37 17.48
CA THR A 646 -15.16 14.19 17.73
C THR A 646 -15.43 13.66 19.13
N GLN A 647 -16.01 12.47 19.24
CA GLN A 647 -16.28 11.82 20.52
C GLN A 647 -15.06 10.97 20.91
N THR A 648 -14.20 11.53 21.77
CA THR A 648 -13.13 10.76 22.43
C THR A 648 -13.41 10.75 23.93
N PRO A 649 -13.75 9.59 24.54
CA PRO A 649 -13.99 9.50 25.98
C PRO A 649 -12.78 9.97 26.78
N GLY A 650 -12.98 10.81 27.80
CA GLY A 650 -11.91 11.27 28.70
C GLY A 650 -11.08 12.44 28.17
N LEU A 651 -11.11 12.75 26.86
CA LEU A 651 -10.27 13.81 26.29
C LEU A 651 -10.78 15.21 26.64
N GLN A 652 -12.09 15.36 26.85
CA GLN A 652 -12.68 16.62 27.29
C GLN A 652 -12.38 16.87 28.76
N GLU A 653 -12.46 15.83 29.58
CA GLU A 653 -12.17 15.86 31.00
C GLU A 653 -10.69 16.16 31.26
N VAL A 654 -9.77 15.50 30.53
CA VAL A 654 -8.33 15.77 30.64
C VAL A 654 -7.98 17.20 30.23
N ARG A 655 -8.61 17.74 29.17
CA ARG A 655 -8.38 19.13 28.75
C ARG A 655 -8.95 20.13 29.75
N PHE A 656 -10.15 19.84 30.26
CA PHE A 656 -10.78 20.64 31.29
C PHE A 656 -9.94 20.67 32.59
N GLU A 657 -9.26 19.58 32.93
CA GLU A 657 -8.33 19.51 34.06
C GLU A 657 -6.99 20.24 33.79
N GLN A 658 -6.49 20.23 32.55
CA GLN A 658 -5.21 20.84 32.18
C GLN A 658 -5.30 22.36 31.93
N GLU A 659 -6.35 22.83 31.24
CA GLU A 659 -6.50 24.23 30.80
C GLU A 659 -7.21 25.11 31.85
N GLY A 660 -7.77 24.51 32.91
CA GLY A 660 -8.44 25.24 34.00
C GLY A 660 -9.77 25.89 33.60
N TYR A 661 -10.29 26.78 34.46
CA TYR A 661 -11.57 27.47 34.24
C TYR A 661 -11.45 28.72 33.34
N ASP A 662 -10.63 28.70 32.29
CA ASP A 662 -10.46 29.90 31.46
C ASP A 662 -11.56 30.03 30.40
N GLY A 663 -12.42 31.04 30.60
CA GLY A 663 -13.49 31.56 29.74
C GLY A 663 -13.90 30.78 28.49
N LEU A 664 -13.76 31.42 27.32
CA LEU A 664 -14.31 30.98 26.02
C LEU A 664 -13.61 29.73 25.46
N GLU A 665 -12.44 29.35 25.98
CA GLU A 665 -11.70 28.17 25.53
C GLU A 665 -12.38 26.86 25.95
N GLN A 666 -13.26 26.90 26.95
CA GLN A 666 -14.16 25.78 27.30
C GLN A 666 -15.09 25.36 26.15
N LEU A 667 -15.32 26.24 25.17
CA LEU A 667 -16.12 25.93 23.98
C LEU A 667 -15.32 25.22 22.90
N ARG A 668 -13.99 25.10 23.04
CA ARG A 668 -13.12 24.47 22.06
C ARG A 668 -13.41 22.97 22.00
N VAL A 669 -13.85 22.54 20.82
CA VAL A 669 -14.12 21.14 20.52
C VAL A 669 -13.47 20.82 19.19
N VAL A 670 -12.82 19.65 19.11
CA VAL A 670 -12.33 19.17 17.82
C VAL A 670 -13.52 18.61 17.04
N TYR A 671 -13.71 19.12 15.83
CA TYR A 671 -14.72 18.65 14.92
C TYR A 671 -14.07 17.90 13.76
N ASP A 672 -14.59 16.73 13.44
CA ASP A 672 -14.36 16.10 12.14
C ASP A 672 -15.32 16.71 11.10
N VAL A 673 -15.01 16.58 9.81
CA VAL A 673 -15.78 17.23 8.74
C VAL A 673 -16.34 16.22 7.74
N GLU A 674 -17.59 16.46 7.35
CA GLU A 674 -18.24 15.82 6.20
C GLU A 674 -18.50 16.91 5.15
N ILE A 675 -17.83 16.80 4.00
CA ILE A 675 -17.91 17.75 2.91
C ILE A 675 -18.75 17.14 1.79
N ASP A 676 -19.85 17.79 1.45
CA ASP A 676 -20.64 17.48 0.25
C ASP A 676 -20.12 18.38 -0.89
N CYS A 677 -19.68 17.77 -2.00
CA CYS A 677 -19.14 18.49 -3.17
C CYS A 677 -19.62 17.89 -4.50
N TYR A 678 -19.39 18.64 -5.59
CA TYR A 678 -19.45 18.08 -6.94
C TYR A 678 -18.40 16.98 -7.11
N ALA A 679 -18.57 16.11 -8.11
CA ALA A 679 -17.70 14.96 -8.31
C ALA A 679 -16.21 15.33 -8.25
N ASN A 680 -15.51 14.81 -7.24
CA ASN A 680 -14.07 14.95 -7.08
C ASN A 680 -13.48 13.56 -6.79
N VAL A 681 -13.25 12.80 -7.86
CA VAL A 681 -12.79 11.41 -7.79
C VAL A 681 -11.33 11.26 -7.35
N ASN A 682 -10.59 12.37 -7.26
CA ASN A 682 -9.19 12.42 -6.83
C ASN A 682 -9.04 12.68 -5.31
N ALA A 683 -10.15 12.68 -4.56
CA ALA A 683 -10.15 12.83 -3.11
C ALA A 683 -9.72 11.54 -2.38
N PHE A 684 -8.48 11.12 -2.58
CA PHE A 684 -7.93 9.91 -1.98
C PHE A 684 -7.73 10.03 -0.45
N PRO A 685 -7.90 8.93 0.32
CA PRO A 685 -7.49 8.89 1.71
C PRO A 685 -5.99 9.16 1.88
N GLY A 686 -5.63 9.89 2.93
CA GLY A 686 -4.27 10.37 3.20
C GLY A 686 -3.98 11.78 2.69
N THR A 687 -4.81 12.31 1.79
CA THR A 687 -4.69 13.68 1.29
C THR A 687 -5.05 14.70 2.38
N TYR A 688 -4.23 15.73 2.53
CA TYR A 688 -4.51 16.87 3.40
C TYR A 688 -5.31 17.93 2.65
N ILE A 689 -6.30 18.49 3.33
CA ILE A 689 -7.10 19.62 2.87
C ILE A 689 -7.12 20.68 3.96
N TYR A 690 -7.30 21.92 3.56
CA TYR A 690 -7.45 23.04 4.49
C TYR A 690 -8.86 23.61 4.36
N ILE A 691 -9.50 23.88 5.50
CA ILE A 691 -10.82 24.51 5.55
C ILE A 691 -10.67 25.88 6.21
N PRO A 692 -10.74 26.97 5.43
CA PRO A 692 -10.65 28.30 5.98
C PRO A 692 -11.84 28.61 6.90
N PRO A 693 -11.62 29.08 8.14
CA PRO A 693 -12.69 29.43 9.07
C PRO A 693 -13.60 30.55 8.52
N GLN A 694 -13.06 31.45 7.70
CA GLN A 694 -13.79 32.56 7.08
C GLN A 694 -14.91 32.09 6.14
N GLY A 695 -14.89 30.83 5.70
CA GLY A 695 -16.00 30.25 4.94
C GLY A 695 -17.27 30.02 5.76
N PHE A 696 -17.16 29.91 7.09
CA PHE A 696 -18.31 29.73 7.99
C PHE A 696 -18.87 31.08 8.45
N ASP A 697 -18.00 32.02 8.79
CA ASP A 697 -18.37 33.39 9.13
C ASP A 697 -17.34 34.37 8.54
N PRO A 698 -17.64 34.96 7.37
CA PRO A 698 -16.76 35.95 6.75
C PRO A 698 -16.59 37.24 7.57
N GLY A 699 -17.52 37.52 8.49
CA GLY A 699 -17.54 38.71 9.32
C GLY A 699 -16.95 38.51 10.71
N ALA A 700 -16.43 37.32 11.02
CA ALA A 700 -15.81 37.04 12.30
C ALA A 700 -14.49 37.81 12.45
N ASP A 701 -14.45 38.77 13.38
CA ASP A 701 -13.23 39.46 13.80
C ASP A 701 -12.31 38.57 14.67
N MET A 702 -12.83 37.43 15.13
CA MET A 702 -12.11 36.44 15.94
C MET A 702 -11.74 35.21 15.12
N ASP A 703 -10.56 34.65 15.40
CA ASP A 703 -10.13 33.41 14.76
C ASP A 703 -10.95 32.22 15.28
N LEU A 704 -11.80 31.67 14.41
CA LEU A 704 -12.67 30.55 14.75
C LEU A 704 -11.91 29.22 14.93
N THR A 705 -10.67 29.12 14.47
CA THR A 705 -9.85 27.92 14.67
C THR A 705 -9.57 27.66 16.15
N LYS A 706 -9.58 28.71 16.99
CA LYS A 706 -9.50 28.62 18.46
C LYS A 706 -10.64 27.81 19.08
N PHE A 707 -11.80 27.83 18.44
CA PHE A 707 -12.97 27.03 18.85
C PHE A 707 -12.99 25.64 18.21
N GLY A 708 -11.97 25.30 17.41
CA GLY A 708 -11.87 24.06 16.64
C GLY A 708 -12.65 24.07 15.33
N ILE A 709 -13.03 25.25 14.83
CA ILE A 709 -13.74 25.42 13.55
C ILE A 709 -12.73 25.78 12.47
N GLY A 710 -12.61 24.95 11.43
CA GLY A 710 -11.62 25.14 10.36
C GLY A 710 -10.25 24.54 10.69
N GLY A 711 -9.23 24.85 9.89
CA GLY A 711 -7.87 24.32 10.02
C GLY A 711 -7.54 23.19 9.04
N TYR A 712 -6.55 22.36 9.38
CA TYR A 712 -6.06 21.27 8.53
C TYR A 712 -6.73 19.95 8.85
N TYR A 713 -7.20 19.28 7.80
CA TYR A 713 -7.88 17.99 7.88
C TYR A 713 -7.21 16.97 6.95
N MET A 714 -7.22 15.71 7.34
CA MET A 714 -6.77 14.59 6.51
C MET A 714 -7.96 13.74 6.11
N ILE A 715 -8.14 13.52 4.81
CA ILE A 715 -9.18 12.65 4.27
C ILE A 715 -8.88 11.22 4.72
N TYR A 716 -9.86 10.54 5.34
CA TYR A 716 -9.74 9.11 5.67
C TYR A 716 -10.71 8.25 4.88
N ARG A 717 -11.77 8.85 4.32
CA ARG A 717 -12.75 8.18 3.49
C ARG A 717 -13.37 9.17 2.50
N SER A 718 -13.64 8.71 1.28
CA SER A 718 -14.47 9.43 0.32
C SER A 718 -15.52 8.50 -0.28
N SER A 719 -16.65 9.06 -0.69
CA SER A 719 -17.75 8.34 -1.35
C SER A 719 -18.20 9.13 -2.55
N HIS A 720 -18.39 8.47 -3.68
CA HIS A 720 -18.77 9.09 -4.94
C HIS A 720 -20.03 8.42 -5.47
N ASN A 721 -20.98 9.22 -5.94
CA ASN A 721 -22.24 8.75 -6.49
C ASN A 721 -22.47 9.36 -7.88
N PHE A 722 -22.71 8.49 -8.85
CA PHE A 722 -23.01 8.84 -10.23
C PHE A 722 -24.34 8.19 -10.63
N ALA A 723 -25.31 9.02 -10.99
CA ALA A 723 -26.62 8.59 -11.47
C ALA A 723 -27.14 9.60 -12.50
N ALA A 724 -28.29 9.32 -13.10
CA ALA A 724 -28.93 10.26 -14.03
C ALA A 724 -29.17 11.62 -13.35
N GLY A 725 -28.49 12.67 -13.81
CA GLY A 725 -28.58 14.02 -13.23
C GLY A 725 -27.81 14.21 -11.92
N GLU A 726 -27.05 13.21 -11.47
CA GLU A 726 -26.32 13.25 -10.19
C GLU A 726 -24.84 12.91 -10.37
N ALA A 727 -23.95 13.81 -9.95
CA ALA A 727 -22.51 13.61 -9.89
C ALA A 727 -21.96 14.27 -8.62
N ASN A 728 -21.98 13.51 -7.52
CA ASN A 728 -21.71 14.01 -6.18
C ASN A 728 -20.55 13.26 -5.52
N SER A 729 -19.83 13.95 -4.66
CA SER A 729 -18.81 13.36 -3.78
C SER A 729 -19.05 13.79 -2.34
N LYS A 730 -18.82 12.86 -1.43
CA LYS A 730 -18.85 13.06 0.02
C LYS A 730 -17.49 12.71 0.58
N ILE A 731 -16.82 13.68 1.18
CA ILE A 731 -15.47 13.53 1.73
C ILE A 731 -15.57 13.57 3.24
N TYR A 732 -14.99 12.57 3.90
CA TYR A 732 -14.88 12.50 5.36
C TYR A 732 -13.43 12.72 5.74
N ALA A 733 -13.18 13.75 6.55
CA ALA A 733 -11.83 14.11 6.96
C ALA A 733 -11.75 14.34 8.47
N LYS A 734 -10.61 13.95 9.04
CA LYS A 734 -10.33 14.14 10.48
C LYS A 734 -9.44 15.33 10.68
N TRP A 735 -9.69 16.05 11.77
CA TRP A 735 -8.83 17.17 12.16
C TRP A 735 -7.42 16.70 12.50
N VAL A 736 -6.41 17.45 12.05
CA VAL A 736 -4.99 17.15 12.25
C VAL A 736 -4.29 18.25 13.05
N ALA A 737 -4.36 19.50 12.58
CA ALA A 737 -3.61 20.60 13.15
C ALA A 737 -4.34 21.95 12.96
N GLN A 738 -4.01 22.89 13.84
CA GLN A 738 -4.27 24.33 13.68
C GLN A 738 -3.05 25.02 13.08
N ILE A 739 -3.17 26.33 12.80
CA ILE A 739 -2.10 27.15 12.23
C ILE A 739 -0.93 27.30 13.22
N GLU A 740 0.30 27.16 12.74
CA GLU A 740 1.54 27.07 13.53
C GLU A 740 1.89 28.30 14.37
N THR A 741 1.62 29.52 13.89
CA THR A 741 1.84 30.77 14.66
C THR A 741 1.14 30.74 16.02
N GLU A 742 0.15 29.86 16.18
CA GLU A 742 -0.60 29.67 17.41
C GLU A 742 -0.21 28.41 18.19
N ALA A 743 0.37 27.37 17.57
CA ALA A 743 0.97 26.25 18.32
C ALA A 743 2.10 26.76 19.22
N ASN A 744 2.97 27.61 18.68
CA ASN A 744 4.06 28.24 19.41
C ASN A 744 3.56 29.24 20.48
N ARG A 745 2.46 29.97 20.23
CA ARG A 745 1.84 30.85 21.24
C ARG A 745 1.11 30.08 22.35
N ALA A 746 0.46 28.96 22.03
CA ALA A 746 -0.20 28.10 23.01
C ALA A 746 0.83 27.37 23.89
N GLU A 747 1.95 26.92 23.31
CA GLU A 747 3.08 26.37 24.06
C GLU A 747 3.74 27.43 24.95
N GLN A 748 3.94 28.66 24.47
CA GLN A 748 4.43 29.78 25.28
C GLN A 748 3.46 30.19 26.39
N ALA A 749 2.14 30.19 26.12
CA ALA A 749 1.11 30.47 27.12
C ALA A 749 1.07 29.36 28.20
N ASN A 750 1.16 28.10 27.81
CA ASN A 750 1.25 26.96 28.73
C ASN A 750 2.55 26.96 29.54
N ALA A 751 3.69 27.35 28.95
CA ALA A 751 4.95 27.52 29.65
C ALA A 751 4.89 28.67 30.69
N SER A 752 4.15 29.75 30.37
CA SER A 752 3.90 30.86 31.30
C SER A 752 2.90 30.53 32.42
N ALA A 753 1.95 29.62 32.18
CA ALA A 753 1.04 29.12 33.22
C ALA A 753 1.70 28.09 34.14
N LEU A 754 2.63 27.28 33.63
CA LEU A 754 3.41 26.30 34.40
C LEU A 754 4.48 26.93 35.31
N THR A 755 4.82 28.21 35.12
CA THR A 755 5.74 28.93 36.01
C THR A 755 5.07 29.40 37.31
N GLU A 756 3.73 29.42 37.38
CA GLU A 756 2.99 29.73 38.63
C GLU A 756 2.66 28.48 39.47
N ILE A 757 2.84 27.26 38.92
CA ILE A 757 2.69 26.02 39.70
C ILE A 757 4.06 25.62 40.23
N THR A 758 4.23 25.76 41.55
CA THR A 758 5.44 25.37 42.27
C THR A 758 5.69 23.86 42.07
N LYS A 759 6.62 23.51 41.17
CA LYS A 759 7.06 22.11 40.96
C LYS A 759 7.59 21.56 42.29
N CYS A 760 7.06 20.42 42.73
CA CYS A 760 7.60 19.65 43.84
C CYS A 760 9.05 19.28 43.53
N THR A 761 9.99 19.77 44.34
CA THR A 761 11.40 19.38 44.29
C THR A 761 11.60 18.14 45.15
N LEU A 762 12.10 17.05 44.54
CA LEU A 762 12.57 15.89 45.30
C LEU A 762 13.80 16.30 46.13
N PRO A 763 13.88 15.94 47.42
CA PRO A 763 15.05 16.24 48.22
C PRO A 763 16.26 15.47 47.66
N ARG A 764 17.31 16.21 47.26
CA ARG A 764 18.61 15.65 46.93
C ARG A 764 19.13 14.87 48.14
N LYS A 765 19.46 13.58 47.95
CA LYS A 765 20.29 12.84 48.90
C LYS A 765 21.65 13.54 48.97
N GLU A 766 21.97 14.09 50.13
CA GLU A 766 23.33 14.50 50.45
C GLU A 766 24.23 13.25 50.48
N ASN A 767 25.25 13.23 49.61
CA ASN A 767 26.31 12.25 49.65
C ASN A 767 27.13 12.46 50.94
N SER A 768 26.93 11.60 51.94
CA SER A 768 27.85 11.47 53.06
C SER A 768 29.07 10.65 52.62
N GLN A 769 30.14 11.32 52.21
CA GLN A 769 31.48 10.73 52.15
C GLN A 769 32.32 11.23 53.34
N ALA A 770 32.84 10.27 54.09
CA ALA A 770 34.15 10.23 54.74
C ALA A 770 34.63 11.45 55.56
N GLN A 771 34.66 11.26 56.88
CA GLN A 771 35.93 11.18 57.62
C GLN A 771 35.99 9.84 58.36
#